data_AF-A0A9D1SGY9-F1
#
_entry.id   AF-A0A9D1SGY9-F1
#
_cell.length_a   1.000
_cell.length_b   1.000
_cell.length_c   1.000
_cell.angle_alpha   90.00
_cell.angle_beta   90.00
_cell.angle_gamma   90.00
#
_symmetry.space_group_name_H-M   'P 1'
#
loop_
_entity.id
_entity.type
_entity.pdbx_description
1 polymer ?
#
loop_
_entity_poly.entity_id
_entity_poly.type
_entity_poly.pdbx_seq_one_letter_code
_entity_poly.pdbx_strand_id
1 'polypeptide(L)'
;MNKRSIRIFSALLAFLFCSAGILTACSSGSSGSASDSVSDSATSSDSSDSSDSSDSSDSSVEEQPDDSYPDTLFSSIFSNPSKVGMSAEYLGTVERNLPEVSDGGLEKYPVYGTRLSATQEEKQAILDEDASLRASKTTYDSMDAEGNLLLNGEPTGKKLYKHTASVGMYEGDVRDDEPAIIKRLTIRPRSSGNHITGLYAPAGEVVKIELSKEDLEKTGGLTVYIGQALTNGQANNIWLERDFNRMPVILNTMTVKNETNYVGSYLGGPIYIQPLKTGSEFTVTISGAVAYSHFIAGYTTPEEFERNKNSSAPYFDLEVWDDGVRHSGPNARAKQFDYEELTQAALLWEKISLVSDKVPAGSGGDTGITFLYDPFVAAGSMVAFVGRHTVNCPLYCLTAALDAESAVNNASDAFWGCIHEYNHHYQRFGFYPGDEVTNNAVSLVEYSLFTRISANRMATGGNEGNYATGWNRYTNPSWSLKQTLAASSANSALDTYANLLHAFGQDLFIKATQAGNGGGGVDTWYKAVSDATHNDMTYYFRDLLRQNVSSDVLASYAAKDYPMFVPVASVYQTGRSFLKDGKKYYSDTARPYEIDTGADFEIDLNTNIVLPQGFTYTVKNVSSPAFGTLTKKRDGVYVYTPDEANKTSGKIFVSLGIIKDDGAFTVDDVELVLEFSQKQYKPNTLERTVYTYSAENMYSGVKEAVENEYAGYTTVTEEDNTNRVQNGNAEIWEPSPGSQAIMEIRGKFRISSDGKYRIALRGRTYAGLYVSLDGKSYEMAADVVNTQGLPAFDLTDENHYTDYELKKGQWVYFKAVLLVTNSSSFIGVGLGKFDGDTVNVSYLNAYRNSYLPETFTSDYFYQREYAYTYSETPDAKQSLVETNYSPWDANYPIDALFDDDDTNFIHSDRTEITAENPFELTVDLGERIRANRFTIYGEPSRLYLPTDFELYGGEDPEHLSLIAKVTDATVSGSNVVINFEEQNLRCYKLIVTNTSASSTKYIAYRRAGFAYELAGGNWISPDDGRFVYRGNWALSSELSTFGHLYTGENATMEFEFSGTRFAIFSRKSPDYESFEVLIDGEPVGTANLRADKGATAVVWLSEALKDGTHTVIIRSKTKFNIDSVVLWQ
;
A
#
# COMPACT_ATOMS: atom_id res chain seq x y z
N MET A 1 -46.77 -4.65 10.25
CA MET A 1 -45.69 -5.26 11.06
C MET A 1 -44.38 -4.59 10.68
N ASN A 2 -43.45 -4.39 11.62
CA ASN A 2 -42.54 -3.22 11.57
C ASN A 2 -41.11 -3.55 11.10
N LYS A 3 -40.50 -2.67 10.27
CA LYS A 3 -39.16 -2.86 9.67
C LYS A 3 -38.01 -3.04 10.69
N ARG A 4 -38.21 -2.70 11.97
CA ARG A 4 -37.22 -2.91 13.05
C ARG A 4 -36.99 -4.38 13.42
N SER A 5 -37.98 -5.26 13.27
CA SER A 5 -37.88 -6.66 13.74
C SER A 5 -36.95 -7.54 12.90
N ILE A 6 -36.73 -7.18 11.62
CA ILE A 6 -35.89 -7.97 10.70
C ILE A 6 -34.39 -7.79 11.01
N ARG A 7 -33.96 -6.57 11.37
CA ARG A 7 -32.55 -6.30 11.74
C ARG A 7 -32.08 -7.07 12.98
N ILE A 8 -32.98 -7.31 13.95
CA ILE A 8 -32.66 -8.05 15.17
C ILE A 8 -32.46 -9.55 14.87
N PHE A 9 -33.21 -10.10 13.91
CA PHE A 9 -33.05 -11.51 13.50
C PHE A 9 -31.75 -11.78 12.74
N SER A 10 -31.23 -10.81 11.99
CA SER A 10 -29.93 -10.94 11.29
C SER A 10 -28.76 -10.99 12.27
N ALA A 11 -28.77 -10.17 13.31
CA ALA A 11 -27.73 -10.14 14.34
C ALA A 11 -27.65 -11.43 15.18
N LEU A 12 -28.79 -12.12 15.37
CA LEU A 12 -28.85 -13.39 16.09
C LEU A 12 -28.27 -14.59 15.31
N LEU A 13 -28.22 -14.51 13.98
CA LEU A 13 -27.66 -15.58 13.15
C LEU A 13 -26.11 -15.53 13.13
N ALA A 14 -25.53 -14.34 13.11
CA ALA A 14 -24.08 -14.13 13.22
C ALA A 14 -23.50 -14.66 14.54
N PHE A 15 -24.29 -14.63 15.63
CA PHE A 15 -23.85 -15.05 16.97
C PHE A 15 -23.57 -16.57 17.09
N LEU A 16 -24.10 -17.38 16.16
CA LEU A 16 -24.04 -18.84 16.21
C LEU A 16 -22.83 -19.46 15.49
N PHE A 17 -22.08 -18.69 14.69
CA PHE A 17 -20.94 -19.21 13.92
C PHE A 17 -19.57 -19.00 14.58
N CYS A 18 -19.43 -18.09 15.55
CA CYS A 18 -18.12 -17.72 16.11
C CYS A 18 -17.71 -18.46 17.41
N SER A 19 -18.49 -19.44 17.90
CA SER A 19 -18.33 -20.00 19.26
C SER A 19 -17.64 -21.37 19.35
N ALA A 20 -16.88 -21.79 18.33
CA ALA A 20 -16.22 -23.10 18.28
C ALA A 20 -14.68 -23.02 18.08
N GLY A 21 -13.98 -22.49 19.08
CA GLY A 21 -12.51 -22.53 19.16
C GLY A 21 -11.97 -21.64 20.28
N ILE A 22 -10.84 -22.04 20.90
CA ILE A 22 -10.07 -21.32 21.93
C ILE A 22 -10.57 -21.44 23.40
N LEU A 23 -10.05 -22.49 24.07
CA LEU A 23 -9.65 -22.57 25.48
C LEU A 23 -8.41 -23.51 25.44
N THR A 24 -7.24 -23.28 26.05
CA THR A 24 -6.83 -22.94 27.44
C THR A 24 -5.28 -22.79 27.39
N ALA A 25 -4.49 -22.30 28.35
CA ALA A 25 -4.67 -21.73 29.69
C ALA A 25 -3.45 -20.81 30.04
N CYS A 26 -3.55 -20.01 31.11
CA CYS A 26 -2.44 -19.19 31.65
C CYS A 26 -1.98 -19.67 33.05
N SER A 27 -1.02 -18.93 33.64
CA SER A 27 -0.64 -18.87 35.08
C SER A 27 0.43 -19.86 35.60
N SER A 28 1.31 -19.51 36.55
CA SER A 28 1.76 -18.18 37.07
C SER A 28 2.90 -18.30 38.10
N GLY A 29 3.74 -17.26 38.21
CA GLY A 29 4.45 -16.82 39.45
C GLY A 29 5.78 -17.50 39.80
N SER A 30 6.64 -16.94 40.66
CA SER A 30 6.76 -15.56 41.19
C SER A 30 7.95 -15.45 42.17
N SER A 31 8.63 -14.28 42.25
CA SER A 31 9.61 -13.86 43.30
C SER A 31 10.88 -14.71 43.48
N GLY A 32 12.03 -14.21 43.91
CA GLY A 32 12.56 -12.86 44.25
C GLY A 32 14.09 -13.06 44.46
N SER A 33 15.02 -12.11 44.30
CA SER A 33 15.16 -10.75 44.82
C SER A 33 16.55 -10.65 45.50
N ALA A 34 17.32 -9.59 45.21
CA ALA A 34 18.50 -9.13 45.97
C ALA A 34 19.76 -10.03 46.03
N SER A 35 20.98 -9.48 46.14
CA SER A 35 21.49 -8.12 45.89
C SER A 35 23.03 -8.13 45.97
N ASP A 36 23.65 -7.01 45.55
CA ASP A 36 24.96 -6.51 46.04
C ASP A 36 26.24 -7.32 45.69
N SER A 37 27.43 -6.72 45.50
CA SER A 37 27.80 -5.32 45.27
C SER A 37 29.31 -5.20 44.97
N VAL A 38 29.69 -4.21 44.15
CA VAL A 38 30.84 -3.27 44.35
C VAL A 38 32.30 -3.77 44.20
N SER A 39 33.08 -2.96 43.47
CA SER A 39 34.56 -2.75 43.53
C SER A 39 35.49 -3.86 43.00
N ASP A 40 36.68 -3.59 42.46
CA ASP A 40 37.26 -2.32 41.98
C ASP A 40 38.49 -2.54 41.07
N SER A 41 38.73 -1.56 40.18
CA SER A 41 40.06 -1.03 39.83
C SER A 41 41.14 -1.83 39.04
N ALA A 42 42.10 -1.04 38.54
CA ALA A 42 43.49 -1.37 38.18
C ALA A 42 43.74 -2.12 36.84
N THR A 43 43.87 -1.46 35.68
CA THR A 43 44.90 -0.50 35.16
C THR A 43 46.08 -1.14 34.41
N SER A 44 46.36 -0.58 33.23
CA SER A 44 47.67 -0.48 32.53
C SER A 44 48.31 -1.79 32.01
N SER A 45 48.93 -1.81 30.84
CA SER A 45 49.97 -0.87 30.42
C SER A 45 50.28 -0.89 28.91
N ASP A 46 50.90 0.19 28.44
CA ASP A 46 51.38 0.41 27.06
C ASP A 46 52.56 -0.47 26.63
N SER A 47 52.70 -0.67 25.32
CA SER A 47 53.90 -0.37 24.49
C SER A 47 53.62 -0.85 23.05
N SER A 48 53.65 -0.06 21.97
CA SER A 48 54.53 1.02 21.46
C SER A 48 55.58 0.54 20.45
N ASP A 49 55.81 1.38 19.44
CA ASP A 49 56.85 1.36 18.40
C ASP A 49 56.77 0.35 17.23
N SER A 50 57.29 0.65 16.02
CA SER A 50 57.21 1.86 15.15
C SER A 50 58.05 1.65 13.86
N SER A 51 57.94 2.60 12.93
CA SER A 51 58.89 2.97 11.84
C SER A 51 58.83 2.25 10.47
N ASP A 52 59.20 2.86 9.33
CA ASP A 52 58.87 4.17 8.67
C ASP A 52 59.65 4.28 7.29
N SER A 53 59.31 5.27 6.45
CA SER A 53 60.04 5.83 5.28
C SER A 53 60.03 5.02 3.95
N SER A 54 60.14 5.61 2.74
CA SER A 54 60.29 7.00 2.23
C SER A 54 59.80 7.07 0.75
N ASP A 55 59.12 8.11 0.23
CA ASP A 55 59.61 9.42 -0.30
C ASP A 55 60.46 9.31 -1.61
N SER A 56 60.24 10.03 -2.74
CA SER A 56 59.26 11.05 -3.21
C SER A 56 59.27 11.23 -4.75
N SER A 57 58.26 11.88 -5.37
CA SER A 57 58.46 12.90 -6.45
C SER A 57 57.17 13.61 -6.91
N ASP A 58 57.31 14.88 -7.30
CA ASP A 58 56.23 15.83 -7.64
C ASP A 58 56.14 16.06 -9.16
N SER A 59 54.93 16.04 -9.72
CA SER A 59 54.62 16.59 -11.04
C SER A 59 53.18 17.07 -11.09
N SER A 60 52.97 18.38 -10.90
CA SER A 60 51.70 19.05 -11.07
C SER A 60 51.26 19.03 -12.54
N VAL A 61 50.25 18.23 -12.85
CA VAL A 61 49.44 18.35 -14.06
C VAL A 61 48.18 19.10 -13.66
N GLU A 62 47.93 20.26 -14.26
CA GLU A 62 46.59 20.86 -14.21
C GLU A 62 45.65 19.95 -15.01
N GLU A 63 44.84 19.15 -14.33
CA GLU A 63 43.73 18.46 -14.96
C GLU A 63 42.79 19.52 -15.55
N GLN A 64 42.57 19.44 -16.88
CA GLN A 64 41.46 20.19 -17.47
C GLN A 64 40.16 19.66 -16.85
N PRO A 65 39.20 20.53 -16.50
CA PRO A 65 37.91 20.07 -16.01
C PRO A 65 37.26 19.20 -17.08
N ASP A 66 36.88 17.98 -16.70
CA ASP A 66 36.14 17.07 -17.57
C ASP A 66 34.75 17.66 -17.84
N ASP A 67 34.56 18.16 -19.07
CA ASP A 67 33.32 18.79 -19.51
C ASP A 67 32.21 17.75 -19.82
N SER A 68 32.54 16.45 -19.78
CA SER A 68 31.55 15.37 -19.94
C SER A 68 30.56 15.33 -18.77
N TYR A 69 29.34 14.86 -19.05
CA TYR A 69 28.34 14.61 -18.02
C TYR A 69 28.54 13.21 -17.42
N PRO A 70 28.27 13.01 -16.11
CA PRO A 70 28.52 11.74 -15.45
C PRO A 70 27.62 10.63 -15.98
N ASP A 71 28.19 9.42 -16.06
CA ASP A 71 27.52 8.20 -16.49
C ASP A 71 27.00 7.34 -15.32
N THR A 72 27.46 7.61 -14.09
CA THR A 72 27.11 6.89 -12.86
C THR A 72 25.61 6.92 -12.59
N LEU A 73 24.96 5.76 -12.61
CA LEU A 73 23.53 5.62 -12.30
C LEU A 73 23.21 6.06 -10.87
N PHE A 74 22.14 6.84 -10.73
CA PHE A 74 21.44 7.02 -9.46
C PHE A 74 20.28 6.02 -9.37
N SER A 75 20.14 5.39 -8.20
CA SER A 75 18.95 4.62 -7.84
C SER A 75 18.32 5.28 -6.64
N SER A 76 17.03 5.60 -6.72
CA SER A 76 16.25 5.85 -5.52
C SER A 76 16.20 4.58 -4.67
N ILE A 77 16.07 4.77 -3.36
CA ILE A 77 15.83 3.73 -2.36
C ILE A 77 14.37 3.27 -2.32
N PHE A 78 13.46 4.03 -2.94
CA PHE A 78 12.02 3.80 -2.91
C PHE A 78 11.34 4.41 -4.14
N SER A 79 10.19 3.85 -4.55
CA SER A 79 9.42 4.27 -5.72
C SER A 79 7.95 4.47 -5.33
N ASN A 80 7.41 5.65 -5.57
CA ASN A 80 6.01 6.00 -5.40
C ASN A 80 5.37 6.48 -6.73
N PRO A 81 4.50 5.68 -7.35
CA PRO A 81 3.77 6.09 -8.54
C PRO A 81 2.60 7.05 -8.24
N SER A 82 2.25 7.28 -6.98
CA SER A 82 0.94 7.82 -6.57
C SER A 82 1.03 9.22 -5.96
N LYS A 83 0.00 10.05 -6.12
CA LYS A 83 0.06 11.45 -5.66
C LYS A 83 0.13 11.57 -4.13
N VAL A 84 0.89 12.56 -3.64
CA VAL A 84 0.95 12.88 -2.21
C VAL A 84 0.82 14.38 -2.02
N GLY A 85 -0.23 14.79 -1.32
CA GLY A 85 -0.62 16.19 -1.18
C GLY A 85 -0.01 16.91 0.03
N MET A 86 1.18 16.54 0.52
CA MET A 86 1.75 17.18 1.70
C MET A 86 3.27 17.25 1.73
N SER A 87 3.78 18.25 2.47
CA SER A 87 5.15 18.33 2.95
C SER A 87 5.18 18.89 4.38
N ALA A 88 6.29 18.70 5.10
CA ALA A 88 6.48 19.35 6.40
C ALA A 88 7.93 19.78 6.66
N GLU A 89 8.06 20.80 7.51
CA GLU A 89 9.32 21.38 7.97
C GLU A 89 9.40 21.27 9.50
N TYR A 90 10.53 20.79 10.01
CA TYR A 90 10.85 20.84 11.44
C TYR A 90 11.55 22.16 11.76
N LEU A 91 10.88 23.05 12.50
CA LEU A 91 11.37 24.41 12.79
C LEU A 91 12.10 24.53 14.14
N GLY A 92 12.01 23.51 15.01
CA GLY A 92 12.71 23.46 16.29
C GLY A 92 11.91 22.79 17.42
N THR A 93 12.38 22.97 18.65
CA THR A 93 11.71 22.54 19.89
C THR A 93 11.06 23.71 20.64
N VAL A 94 10.13 23.38 21.52
CA VAL A 94 9.57 24.29 22.54
C VAL A 94 9.47 23.56 23.88
N GLU A 95 9.63 24.29 24.99
CA GLU A 95 9.46 23.71 26.33
C GLU A 95 8.01 23.26 26.56
N ARG A 96 7.84 22.14 27.29
CA ARG A 96 6.53 21.59 27.66
C ARG A 96 6.07 22.09 29.02
N ASN A 97 4.81 22.46 29.10
CA ASN A 97 4.15 22.82 30.35
C ASN A 97 3.42 21.59 30.89
N LEU A 98 4.12 20.76 31.66
CA LEU A 98 3.54 19.53 32.22
C LEU A 98 2.31 19.88 33.09
N PRO A 99 1.14 19.27 32.82
CA PRO A 99 -0.13 19.65 33.44
C PRO A 99 -0.33 18.98 34.81
N GLU A 100 -1.32 19.47 35.55
CA GLU A 100 -1.86 18.75 36.70
C GLU A 100 -2.45 17.40 36.24
N VAL A 101 -2.30 16.35 37.08
CA VAL A 101 -2.94 15.04 36.86
C VAL A 101 -4.19 14.97 37.75
N SER A 102 -5.34 14.70 37.15
CA SER A 102 -6.64 14.70 37.85
C SER A 102 -7.65 13.77 37.17
N ASP A 103 -8.83 13.62 37.78
CA ASP A 103 -10.01 12.98 37.19
C ASP A 103 -11.29 13.57 37.82
N GLY A 104 -12.47 13.12 37.37
CA GLY A 104 -13.76 13.54 37.91
C GLY A 104 -14.14 12.94 39.28
N GLY A 105 -13.28 12.13 39.90
CA GLY A 105 -13.50 11.56 41.23
C GLY A 105 -14.39 10.30 41.27
N LEU A 106 -14.52 9.56 40.16
CA LEU A 106 -15.17 8.25 40.16
C LEU A 106 -14.27 7.17 40.78
N GLU A 107 -14.86 6.11 41.35
CA GLU A 107 -14.09 5.04 42.02
C GLU A 107 -13.16 4.24 41.08
N LYS A 108 -13.43 4.26 39.77
CA LYS A 108 -12.67 3.52 38.74
C LYS A 108 -12.94 4.05 37.35
N TYR A 109 -11.91 4.02 36.52
CA TYR A 109 -11.96 4.38 35.10
C TYR A 109 -11.58 3.19 34.21
N PRO A 110 -12.01 3.16 32.93
CA PRO A 110 -11.55 2.15 31.98
C PRO A 110 -10.06 2.32 31.66
N VAL A 111 -9.34 1.20 31.53
CA VAL A 111 -7.94 1.16 31.09
C VAL A 111 -7.88 0.61 29.66
N TYR A 112 -7.03 1.19 28.80
CA TYR A 112 -6.93 0.79 27.40
C TYR A 112 -6.65 -0.72 27.24
N GLY A 113 -7.41 -1.40 26.39
CA GLY A 113 -7.31 -2.85 26.17
C GLY A 113 -7.95 -3.72 27.27
N THR A 114 -8.31 -3.16 28.43
CA THR A 114 -8.72 -3.93 29.61
C THR A 114 -10.20 -3.74 29.93
N ARG A 115 -10.98 -4.83 29.92
CA ARG A 115 -12.41 -4.82 30.24
C ARG A 115 -12.67 -4.31 31.67
N LEU A 116 -13.33 -3.16 31.79
CA LEU A 116 -13.80 -2.62 33.06
C LEU A 116 -14.98 -3.44 33.63
N SER A 117 -14.83 -3.89 34.88
CA SER A 117 -15.93 -4.49 35.65
C SER A 117 -16.71 -3.41 36.40
N ALA A 118 -17.81 -2.96 35.80
CA ALA A 118 -18.67 -1.89 36.30
C ALA A 118 -20.17 -2.17 36.14
N THR A 119 -20.99 -1.64 37.05
CA THR A 119 -22.45 -1.62 36.96
C THR A 119 -22.92 -0.65 35.86
N GLN A 120 -24.22 -0.65 35.56
CA GLN A 120 -24.79 0.24 34.55
C GLN A 120 -24.75 1.71 35.02
N GLU A 121 -24.93 1.95 36.31
CA GLU A 121 -24.84 3.28 36.93
C GLU A 121 -23.41 3.84 36.88
N GLU A 122 -22.41 3.01 37.19
CA GLU A 122 -21.00 3.38 37.10
C GLU A 122 -20.59 3.68 35.64
N LYS A 123 -21.04 2.86 34.68
CA LYS A 123 -20.83 3.13 33.24
C LYS A 123 -21.53 4.41 32.77
N GLN A 124 -22.71 4.73 33.31
CA GLN A 124 -23.41 5.98 32.98
C GLN A 124 -22.64 7.19 33.53
N ALA A 125 -22.12 7.13 34.76
CA ALA A 125 -21.28 8.19 35.31
C ALA A 125 -20.03 8.44 34.46
N ILE A 126 -19.37 7.37 33.99
CA ILE A 126 -18.22 7.48 33.07
C ILE A 126 -18.62 8.12 31.73
N LEU A 127 -19.81 7.82 31.18
CA LEU A 127 -20.31 8.46 29.94
C LEU A 127 -20.63 9.95 30.14
N ASP A 128 -21.21 10.32 31.28
CA ASP A 128 -21.55 11.70 31.61
C ASP A 128 -20.28 12.54 31.82
N GLU A 129 -19.24 11.96 32.42
CA GLU A 129 -17.93 12.58 32.57
C GLU A 129 -17.19 12.70 31.22
N ASP A 130 -17.09 11.61 30.44
CA ASP A 130 -16.48 11.55 29.10
C ASP A 130 -17.05 12.62 28.15
N ALA A 131 -18.37 12.85 28.21
CA ALA A 131 -19.03 13.91 27.46
C ALA A 131 -18.56 15.31 27.89
N SER A 132 -18.17 15.50 29.15
CA SER A 132 -17.71 16.78 29.71
C SER A 132 -16.24 17.10 29.40
N LEU A 133 -15.42 16.08 29.12
CA LEU A 133 -14.00 16.22 28.75
C LEU A 133 -13.82 16.68 27.29
N ARG A 134 -14.84 16.56 26.45
CA ARG A 134 -14.74 16.85 25.00
C ARG A 134 -15.37 18.18 24.63
N ALA A 135 -14.80 18.83 23.63
CA ALA A 135 -15.31 20.07 23.07
C ALA A 135 -16.69 19.85 22.44
N SER A 136 -17.62 20.76 22.72
CA SER A 136 -18.99 20.74 22.22
C SER A 136 -19.65 22.11 22.46
N LYS A 137 -20.78 22.34 21.76
CA LYS A 137 -21.68 23.49 21.96
C LYS A 137 -22.24 23.67 23.40
N THR A 138 -21.93 22.77 24.33
CA THR A 138 -22.45 22.72 25.70
C THR A 138 -21.37 22.56 26.77
N THR A 139 -20.10 22.41 26.39
CA THR A 139 -18.98 22.18 27.32
C THR A 139 -17.93 23.28 27.18
N TYR A 140 -17.20 23.25 26.07
CA TYR A 140 -16.25 24.28 25.62
C TYR A 140 -16.08 24.15 24.11
N ASP A 141 -15.73 25.23 23.43
CA ASP A 141 -15.43 25.23 21.98
C ASP A 141 -14.00 25.70 21.65
N SER A 142 -13.33 26.32 22.64
CA SER A 142 -12.02 26.94 22.50
C SER A 142 -11.29 26.96 23.86
N MET A 143 -10.00 27.32 23.85
CA MET A 143 -9.21 27.56 25.05
C MET A 143 -8.16 28.66 24.81
N ASP A 144 -7.60 29.22 25.88
CA ASP A 144 -6.48 30.17 25.83
C ASP A 144 -5.10 29.47 25.91
N ALA A 145 -4.02 30.26 25.90
CA ALA A 145 -2.65 29.77 25.91
C ALA A 145 -2.30 29.04 27.23
N GLU A 146 -2.97 29.42 28.31
CA GLU A 146 -2.83 28.84 29.64
C GLU A 146 -3.67 27.56 29.81
N GLY A 147 -4.56 27.23 28.86
CA GLY A 147 -5.43 26.06 28.87
C GLY A 147 -6.75 26.24 29.62
N ASN A 148 -7.18 27.47 29.90
CA ASN A 148 -8.50 27.75 30.45
C ASN A 148 -9.56 27.56 29.36
N LEU A 149 -10.64 26.86 29.68
CA LEU A 149 -11.66 26.48 28.70
C LEU A 149 -12.72 27.56 28.51
N LEU A 150 -13.03 27.86 27.25
CA LEU A 150 -13.96 28.90 26.79
C LEU A 150 -15.16 28.27 26.09
N LEU A 151 -16.34 28.89 26.24
CA LEU A 151 -17.56 28.53 25.51
C LEU A 151 -18.22 29.80 24.95
N ASN A 152 -18.31 29.91 23.63
CA ASN A 152 -18.71 31.12 22.90
C ASN A 152 -17.88 32.36 23.29
N GLY A 153 -16.61 32.17 23.66
CA GLY A 153 -15.69 33.22 24.11
C GLY A 153 -15.73 33.54 25.62
N GLU A 154 -16.67 32.97 26.38
CA GLU A 154 -16.77 33.20 27.84
C GLU A 154 -16.05 32.10 28.64
N PRO A 155 -15.33 32.44 29.73
CA PRO A 155 -14.68 31.46 30.61
C PRO A 155 -15.67 30.50 31.28
N THR A 156 -15.43 29.20 31.12
CA THR A 156 -16.22 28.14 31.77
C THR A 156 -15.87 27.93 33.25
N GLY A 157 -14.76 28.51 33.72
CA GLY A 157 -14.16 28.24 35.02
C GLY A 157 -13.43 26.90 35.12
N LYS A 158 -13.36 26.12 34.03
CA LYS A 158 -12.59 24.87 33.94
C LYS A 158 -11.25 25.10 33.23
N LYS A 159 -10.30 24.19 33.49
CA LYS A 159 -8.98 24.16 32.88
C LYS A 159 -8.67 22.76 32.32
N LEU A 160 -7.84 22.70 31.29
CA LEU A 160 -7.26 21.47 30.77
C LEU A 160 -6.30 20.84 31.81
N TYR A 161 -6.33 19.51 31.93
CA TYR A 161 -5.46 18.71 32.82
C TYR A 161 -5.22 17.32 32.21
N LYS A 162 -4.21 16.57 32.70
CA LYS A 162 -3.95 15.18 32.29
C LYS A 162 -4.88 14.24 33.03
N HIS A 163 -5.84 13.63 32.32
CA HIS A 163 -6.81 12.75 32.96
C HIS A 163 -6.18 11.40 33.34
N THR A 164 -6.49 10.83 34.51
CA THR A 164 -5.88 9.55 34.96
C THR A 164 -6.08 8.40 33.96
N ALA A 165 -7.25 8.32 33.34
CA ALA A 165 -7.55 7.37 32.26
C ALA A 165 -6.76 7.57 30.94
N SER A 166 -5.85 8.56 30.85
CA SER A 166 -4.88 8.69 29.74
C SER A 166 -3.66 7.78 29.89
N VAL A 167 -3.39 7.27 31.11
CA VAL A 167 -2.22 6.43 31.38
C VAL A 167 -2.32 5.10 30.63
N GLY A 168 -1.29 4.76 29.86
CA GLY A 168 -1.25 3.57 29.00
C GLY A 168 -2.20 3.63 27.79
N MET A 169 -2.72 4.81 27.43
CA MET A 169 -3.56 4.98 26.23
C MET A 169 -2.76 4.62 24.97
N TYR A 170 -3.33 3.78 24.10
CA TYR A 170 -2.61 3.19 22.96
C TYR A 170 -1.38 2.34 23.37
N GLU A 171 -1.44 1.65 24.51
CA GLU A 171 -0.41 0.71 24.98
C GLU A 171 0.95 1.37 25.30
N GLY A 172 0.95 2.66 25.66
CA GLY A 172 2.13 3.38 26.16
C GLY A 172 1.80 4.79 26.67
N ASP A 173 2.84 5.57 26.96
CA ASP A 173 2.75 6.92 27.52
C ASP A 173 3.83 7.82 26.90
N VAL A 174 3.49 9.09 26.62
CA VAL A 174 4.48 10.12 26.27
C VAL A 174 5.34 10.38 27.51
N ARG A 175 6.67 10.28 27.37
CA ARG A 175 7.62 10.58 28.46
C ARG A 175 7.60 12.07 28.80
N ASP A 176 7.80 12.41 30.06
CA ASP A 176 7.85 13.81 30.51
C ASP A 176 9.07 14.58 29.95
N ASP A 177 10.15 13.87 29.55
CA ASP A 177 11.36 14.43 28.94
C ASP A 177 11.38 14.41 27.39
N GLU A 178 10.31 13.93 26.75
CA GLU A 178 10.13 14.05 25.29
C GLU A 178 9.91 15.54 24.92
N PRO A 179 10.75 16.15 24.07
CA PRO A 179 10.59 17.56 23.73
C PRO A 179 9.37 17.80 22.84
N ALA A 180 8.60 18.86 23.13
CA ALA A 180 7.62 19.35 22.16
C ALA A 180 8.33 20.07 21.01
N ILE A 181 7.68 20.06 19.85
CA ILE A 181 8.26 20.51 18.58
C ILE A 181 7.41 21.60 17.93
N ILE A 182 8.03 22.32 17.00
CA ILE A 182 7.40 23.27 16.10
C ILE A 182 7.50 22.65 14.69
N LYS A 183 6.36 22.19 14.15
CA LYS A 183 6.29 21.59 12.81
C LYS A 183 5.36 22.43 11.94
N ARG A 184 5.84 22.84 10.77
CA ARG A 184 5.03 23.48 9.73
C ARG A 184 4.65 22.43 8.71
N LEU A 185 3.39 22.45 8.26
CA LEU A 185 2.88 21.57 7.22
C LEU A 185 2.30 22.42 6.10
N THR A 186 2.57 22.03 4.86
CA THR A 186 1.89 22.57 3.68
C THR A 186 1.12 21.44 3.02
N ILE A 187 -0.18 21.64 2.80
CA ILE A 187 -1.11 20.58 2.36
C ILE A 187 -1.90 21.06 1.14
N ARG A 188 -1.94 20.21 0.12
CA ARG A 188 -2.92 20.20 -0.98
C ARG A 188 -4.05 19.26 -0.54
N PRO A 189 -5.17 19.79 -0.02
CA PRO A 189 -6.19 18.96 0.61
C PRO A 189 -6.92 18.08 -0.40
N ARG A 190 -7.31 16.89 0.04
CA ARG A 190 -8.25 15.99 -0.66
C ARG A 190 -9.65 16.62 -0.67
N SER A 191 -10.53 16.16 -1.54
CA SER A 191 -11.93 16.63 -1.60
C SER A 191 -12.67 16.39 -0.27
N SER A 192 -12.26 15.37 0.49
CA SER A 192 -12.76 15.08 1.83
C SER A 192 -11.68 14.41 2.70
N GLY A 193 -12.05 14.06 3.94
CA GLY A 193 -11.17 13.37 4.88
C GLY A 193 -10.32 14.31 5.75
N ASN A 194 -9.60 13.71 6.70
CA ASN A 194 -8.60 14.38 7.53
C ASN A 194 -7.18 14.00 7.07
N HIS A 195 -6.18 14.80 7.47
CA HIS A 195 -4.78 14.64 7.09
C HIS A 195 -3.90 14.37 8.31
N ILE A 196 -2.91 13.48 8.15
CA ILE A 196 -1.86 13.20 9.13
C ILE A 196 -0.99 14.44 9.34
N THR A 197 -0.60 14.70 10.60
CA THR A 197 0.41 15.72 10.94
C THR A 197 1.75 15.13 11.37
N GLY A 198 1.77 13.86 11.81
CA GLY A 198 2.92 13.27 12.48
C GLY A 198 3.16 13.84 13.89
N LEU A 199 2.17 14.53 14.47
CA LEU A 199 2.20 15.13 15.80
C LEU A 199 1.20 14.49 16.75
N TYR A 200 1.59 14.30 18.01
CA TYR A 200 0.76 13.78 19.08
C TYR A 200 0.64 14.86 20.17
N ALA A 201 -0.58 15.20 20.57
CA ALA A 201 -0.83 16.08 21.71
C ALA A 201 -0.69 15.27 23.01
N PRO A 202 0.27 15.59 23.90
CA PRO A 202 0.32 14.96 25.22
C PRO A 202 -0.97 15.22 26.01
N ALA A 203 -1.38 14.27 26.84
CA ALA A 203 -2.59 14.39 27.62
C ALA A 203 -2.51 15.56 28.60
N GLY A 204 -3.47 16.49 28.50
CA GLY A 204 -3.55 17.69 29.34
C GLY A 204 -2.73 18.90 28.87
N GLU A 205 -1.95 18.79 27.79
CA GLU A 205 -1.10 19.88 27.30
C GLU A 205 -1.76 20.73 26.21
N VAL A 206 -1.40 22.01 26.16
CA VAL A 206 -1.91 22.99 25.20
C VAL A 206 -1.02 23.01 23.96
N VAL A 207 -1.65 22.80 22.80
CA VAL A 207 -1.03 22.89 21.48
C VAL A 207 -1.50 24.17 20.79
N LYS A 208 -0.55 24.92 20.22
CA LYS A 208 -0.81 26.16 19.46
C LYS A 208 -0.91 25.86 17.97
N ILE A 209 -1.94 26.39 17.32
CA ILE A 209 -2.19 26.29 15.87
C ILE A 209 -2.12 27.69 15.25
N GLU A 210 -1.26 27.85 14.24
CA GLU A 210 -1.01 29.12 13.56
C GLU A 210 -1.23 29.02 12.05
N LEU A 211 -2.01 29.96 11.52
CA LEU A 211 -2.30 30.15 10.09
C LEU A 211 -1.89 31.56 9.69
N SER A 212 -1.38 31.75 8.47
CA SER A 212 -1.34 33.10 7.90
C SER A 212 -2.76 33.61 7.65
N LYS A 213 -2.93 34.93 7.56
CA LYS A 213 -4.21 35.53 7.15
C LYS A 213 -4.71 34.97 5.80
N GLU A 214 -3.79 34.75 4.85
CA GLU A 214 -4.10 34.21 3.51
C GLU A 214 -4.59 32.75 3.60
N ASP A 215 -3.89 31.91 4.39
CA ASP A 215 -4.29 30.52 4.61
C ASP A 215 -5.63 30.42 5.37
N LEU A 216 -5.88 31.32 6.31
CA LEU A 216 -7.15 31.41 7.02
C LEU A 216 -8.30 31.81 6.09
N GLU A 217 -8.08 32.72 5.15
CA GLU A 217 -9.09 33.11 4.15
C GLU A 217 -9.39 31.96 3.16
N LYS A 218 -8.34 31.29 2.65
CA LYS A 218 -8.40 30.10 1.78
C LYS A 218 -9.18 28.95 2.45
N THR A 219 -8.76 28.55 3.65
CA THR A 219 -9.34 27.40 4.37
C THR A 219 -10.66 27.73 5.08
N GLY A 220 -10.91 29.00 5.39
CA GLY A 220 -11.99 29.41 6.30
C GLY A 220 -11.77 29.02 7.76
N GLY A 221 -10.58 28.52 8.12
CA GLY A 221 -10.28 27.84 9.38
C GLY A 221 -10.11 26.33 9.20
N LEU A 222 -9.73 25.63 10.27
CA LEU A 222 -9.54 24.17 10.28
C LEU A 222 -10.44 23.51 11.33
N THR A 223 -10.80 22.26 11.09
CA THR A 223 -11.16 21.31 12.15
C THR A 223 -9.89 20.58 12.59
N VAL A 224 -9.66 20.53 13.91
CA VAL A 224 -8.54 19.82 14.53
C VAL A 224 -9.10 18.66 15.34
N TYR A 225 -8.58 17.47 15.08
CA TYR A 225 -8.91 16.21 15.74
C TYR A 225 -7.75 15.83 16.64
N ILE A 226 -8.01 15.46 17.89
CA ILE A 226 -6.99 14.95 18.82
C ILE A 226 -7.50 13.61 19.38
N GLY A 227 -6.86 12.51 18.95
CA GLY A 227 -7.33 11.15 19.20
C GLY A 227 -7.73 10.41 17.92
N GLN A 228 -8.03 9.11 18.03
CA GLN A 228 -8.44 8.30 16.87
C GLN A 228 -9.73 8.82 16.22
N ALA A 229 -9.65 9.21 14.94
CA ALA A 229 -10.77 9.71 14.15
C ALA A 229 -11.05 8.80 12.94
N LEU A 230 -12.33 8.54 12.67
CA LEU A 230 -12.76 7.99 11.38
C LEU A 230 -12.37 8.98 10.27
N THR A 231 -12.23 8.51 9.03
CA THR A 231 -11.90 9.36 7.87
C THR A 231 -12.83 10.57 7.76
N ASN A 232 -14.14 10.38 8.01
CA ASN A 232 -15.16 11.43 8.02
C ASN A 232 -15.19 12.31 9.29
N GLY A 233 -14.17 12.22 10.16
CA GLY A 233 -14.04 13.00 11.39
C GLY A 233 -14.93 12.56 12.56
N GLN A 234 -15.67 11.45 12.44
CA GLN A 234 -16.44 10.90 13.56
C GLN A 234 -15.55 10.12 14.54
N ALA A 235 -16.03 9.93 15.77
CA ALA A 235 -15.37 9.08 16.76
C ALA A 235 -15.87 7.63 16.70
N ASN A 236 -14.99 6.67 16.98
CA ASN A 236 -15.40 5.30 17.31
C ASN A 236 -15.90 5.27 18.77
N ASN A 237 -17.22 5.33 18.99
CA ASN A 237 -17.78 5.49 20.33
C ASN A 237 -18.23 4.17 20.97
N ILE A 238 -17.95 4.00 22.27
CA ILE A 238 -18.55 2.95 23.10
C ILE A 238 -19.90 3.48 23.63
N TRP A 239 -20.87 2.59 23.85
CA TRP A 239 -22.18 2.92 24.42
C TRP A 239 -22.53 1.99 25.58
N LEU A 240 -23.51 2.39 26.42
CA LEU A 240 -23.76 1.87 27.76
C LEU A 240 -23.83 0.33 27.88
N GLU A 241 -24.48 -0.33 26.92
CA GLU A 241 -24.64 -1.80 26.87
C GLU A 241 -23.37 -2.57 26.48
N ARG A 242 -22.30 -1.89 26.04
CA ARG A 242 -21.02 -2.51 25.66
C ARG A 242 -20.06 -2.58 26.84
N ASP A 243 -19.01 -3.39 26.67
CA ASP A 243 -17.89 -3.42 27.60
C ASP A 243 -16.98 -2.20 27.37
N PHE A 244 -16.61 -1.52 28.46
CA PHE A 244 -15.71 -0.37 28.40
C PHE A 244 -14.28 -0.91 28.57
N ASN A 245 -13.45 -0.76 27.55
CA ASN A 245 -12.05 -1.18 27.51
C ASN A 245 -11.09 -0.04 27.13
N ARG A 246 -11.59 1.18 27.30
CA ARG A 246 -10.98 2.51 27.24
C ARG A 246 -12.08 3.54 27.55
N MET A 247 -11.75 4.82 27.65
CA MET A 247 -12.78 5.87 27.74
C MET A 247 -13.73 5.79 26.54
N PRO A 248 -15.06 5.99 26.72
CA PRO A 248 -16.06 5.79 25.67
C PRO A 248 -15.78 6.52 24.36
N VAL A 249 -15.28 7.76 24.41
CA VAL A 249 -14.83 8.52 23.25
C VAL A 249 -13.49 9.19 23.52
N ILE A 250 -12.44 8.65 22.90
CA ILE A 250 -11.05 9.14 23.01
C ILE A 250 -10.71 10.26 22.01
N LEU A 251 -11.68 10.71 21.22
CA LEU A 251 -11.51 11.78 20.23
C LEU A 251 -12.04 13.11 20.77
N ASN A 252 -11.17 14.12 20.83
CA ASN A 252 -11.58 15.52 20.93
C ASN A 252 -11.61 16.17 19.54
N THR A 253 -12.50 17.14 19.32
CA THR A 253 -12.64 17.82 18.02
C THR A 253 -12.95 19.30 18.23
N MET A 254 -12.07 20.16 17.76
CA MET A 254 -12.15 21.62 17.92
C MET A 254 -12.13 22.30 16.55
N THR A 255 -12.72 23.49 16.43
CA THR A 255 -12.71 24.27 15.18
C THR A 255 -11.97 25.58 15.40
N VAL A 256 -10.86 25.77 14.67
CA VAL A 256 -9.99 26.94 14.76
C VAL A 256 -10.30 27.92 13.64
N LYS A 257 -10.43 29.22 13.96
CA LYS A 257 -10.93 30.27 13.04
C LYS A 257 -10.20 31.61 13.11
N ASN A 258 -9.14 31.70 13.90
CA ASN A 258 -8.27 32.88 13.99
C ASN A 258 -6.88 32.56 13.42
N GLU A 259 -6.01 33.56 13.30
CA GLU A 259 -4.60 33.36 12.90
C GLU A 259 -3.80 32.59 13.96
N THR A 260 -4.15 32.72 15.24
CA THR A 260 -3.60 31.94 16.36
C THR A 260 -4.73 31.34 17.19
N ASN A 261 -4.65 30.04 17.50
CA ASN A 261 -5.63 29.33 18.29
C ASN A 261 -4.93 28.31 19.20
N TYR A 262 -5.60 27.90 20.27
CA TYR A 262 -5.10 26.89 21.20
C TYR A 262 -6.08 25.71 21.28
N VAL A 263 -5.54 24.50 21.32
CA VAL A 263 -6.28 23.23 21.34
C VAL A 263 -5.60 22.27 22.31
N GLY A 264 -6.31 21.24 22.75
CA GLY A 264 -5.77 20.23 23.66
C GLY A 264 -6.76 19.09 23.93
N SER A 265 -6.31 18.05 24.62
CA SER A 265 -7.14 16.90 24.99
C SER A 265 -6.77 16.38 26.37
N TYR A 266 -7.76 16.17 27.22
CA TYR A 266 -7.59 15.53 28.54
C TYR A 266 -6.99 14.12 28.46
N LEU A 267 -7.19 13.44 27.33
CA LEU A 267 -6.72 12.07 27.07
C LEU A 267 -5.50 12.01 26.13
N GLY A 268 -5.08 13.15 25.57
CA GLY A 268 -4.06 13.21 24.53
C GLY A 268 -4.52 12.58 23.21
N GLY A 269 -3.58 12.37 22.28
CA GLY A 269 -3.81 11.63 21.05
C GLY A 269 -3.08 12.18 19.83
N PRO A 270 -3.03 11.41 18.72
CA PRO A 270 -2.53 11.91 17.43
C PRO A 270 -3.39 13.10 16.95
N ILE A 271 -2.75 14.05 16.29
CA ILE A 271 -3.38 15.26 15.75
C ILE A 271 -3.65 15.07 14.25
N TYR A 272 -4.90 15.22 13.86
CA TYR A 272 -5.30 15.30 12.44
C TYR A 272 -5.98 16.63 12.15
N ILE A 273 -5.89 17.10 10.91
CA ILE A 273 -6.48 18.38 10.49
C ILE A 273 -7.29 18.24 9.19
N GLN A 274 -8.32 19.07 9.06
CA GLN A 274 -9.13 19.21 7.84
C GLN A 274 -9.51 20.69 7.65
N PRO A 275 -9.31 21.30 6.47
CA PRO A 275 -9.75 22.67 6.23
C PRO A 275 -11.28 22.75 6.09
N LEU A 276 -11.88 23.85 6.54
CA LEU A 276 -13.34 24.06 6.45
C LEU A 276 -13.82 24.34 5.01
N LYS A 277 -12.92 24.80 4.15
CA LYS A 277 -13.05 24.92 2.70
C LYS A 277 -11.90 24.12 2.07
N THR A 278 -12.21 23.12 1.26
CA THR A 278 -11.20 22.38 0.47
C THR A 278 -10.97 23.04 -0.90
N GLY A 279 -10.01 22.53 -1.68
CA GLY A 279 -9.70 22.99 -3.03
C GLY A 279 -8.63 24.08 -3.12
N SER A 280 -7.87 24.33 -2.06
CA SER A 280 -6.73 25.26 -2.07
C SER A 280 -5.61 24.77 -1.18
N GLU A 281 -4.38 24.88 -1.68
CA GLU A 281 -3.15 24.63 -0.91
C GLU A 281 -3.06 25.62 0.26
N PHE A 282 -2.72 25.12 1.45
CA PHE A 282 -2.59 25.94 2.66
C PHE A 282 -1.40 25.51 3.52
N THR A 283 -0.86 26.45 4.28
CA THR A 283 0.20 26.22 5.28
C THR A 283 -0.33 26.41 6.70
N VAL A 284 0.07 25.53 7.62
CA VAL A 284 -0.22 25.63 9.07
C VAL A 284 1.06 25.35 9.87
N THR A 285 1.27 26.08 10.96
CA THR A 285 2.34 25.78 11.94
C THR A 285 1.72 25.30 13.24
N ILE A 286 2.21 24.19 13.77
CA ILE A 286 1.73 23.55 14.99
C ILE A 286 2.89 23.50 15.99
N SER A 287 2.67 23.99 17.20
CA SER A 287 3.67 24.07 18.28
C SER A 287 3.15 23.48 19.59
N GLY A 288 4.00 22.80 20.36
CA GLY A 288 3.64 22.28 21.70
C GLY A 288 3.18 20.81 21.70
N ALA A 289 3.15 20.15 20.54
CA ALA A 289 2.96 18.70 20.43
C ALA A 289 4.31 17.98 20.27
N VAL A 290 4.35 16.68 20.59
CA VAL A 290 5.51 15.81 20.34
C VAL A 290 5.37 15.13 18.97
N ALA A 291 6.46 14.63 18.39
CA ALA A 291 6.39 13.81 17.18
C ALA A 291 5.74 12.44 17.48
N TYR A 292 5.32 11.71 16.44
CA TYR A 292 5.10 10.26 16.55
C TYR A 292 5.56 9.52 15.29
N SER A 293 5.84 8.23 15.43
CA SER A 293 6.26 7.35 14.34
C SER A 293 5.17 7.25 13.27
N HIS A 294 5.46 7.66 12.04
CA HIS A 294 4.54 7.57 10.93
C HIS A 294 5.28 7.32 9.62
N PHE A 295 4.60 6.71 8.65
CA PHE A 295 5.12 6.41 7.32
C PHE A 295 4.07 6.80 6.28
N ILE A 296 4.37 7.78 5.43
CA ILE A 296 3.51 8.15 4.30
C ILE A 296 4.28 7.84 3.02
N ALA A 297 3.75 6.88 2.26
CA ALA A 297 4.35 6.45 1.00
C ALA A 297 4.51 7.66 0.07
N GLY A 298 5.73 7.88 -0.41
CA GLY A 298 6.09 9.00 -1.29
C GLY A 298 6.70 10.20 -0.57
N TYR A 299 6.41 10.41 0.72
CA TYR A 299 6.82 11.59 1.49
C TYR A 299 7.84 11.28 2.59
N THR A 300 7.59 10.29 3.45
CA THR A 300 8.44 10.06 4.62
C THR A 300 9.80 9.52 4.18
N THR A 301 10.88 10.25 4.49
CA THR A 301 12.26 9.79 4.23
C THR A 301 12.74 8.86 5.35
N PRO A 302 13.81 8.04 5.13
CA PRO A 302 14.42 7.25 6.20
C PRO A 302 14.86 8.08 7.40
N GLU A 303 15.35 9.30 7.17
CA GLU A 303 15.85 10.21 8.22
C GLU A 303 14.71 10.84 9.04
N GLU A 304 13.54 11.10 8.44
CA GLU A 304 12.34 11.46 9.23
C GLU A 304 11.80 10.22 9.98
N PHE A 305 11.76 9.06 9.35
CA PHE A 305 11.26 7.84 9.97
C PHE A 305 12.09 7.42 11.19
N GLU A 306 13.41 7.23 11.05
CA GLU A 306 14.26 6.81 12.17
C GLU A 306 14.33 7.85 13.29
N ARG A 307 14.14 9.14 13.00
CA ARG A 307 13.96 10.18 14.01
C ARG A 307 12.66 9.96 14.79
N ASN A 308 11.54 9.78 14.11
CA ASN A 308 10.21 9.70 14.71
C ASN A 308 9.93 8.34 15.39
N LYS A 309 10.53 7.26 14.89
CA LYS A 309 10.49 5.88 15.43
C LYS A 309 10.97 5.78 16.88
N ASN A 310 11.87 6.69 17.28
CA ASN A 310 12.43 6.76 18.62
C ASN A 310 11.58 7.59 19.62
N SER A 311 10.51 8.25 19.16
CA SER A 311 9.61 9.00 20.04
C SER A 311 8.85 8.09 21.01
N SER A 312 8.59 8.60 22.21
CA SER A 312 7.75 7.94 23.21
C SER A 312 6.25 8.00 22.92
N ALA A 313 5.80 8.78 21.93
CA ALA A 313 4.39 8.84 21.58
C ALA A 313 3.83 7.44 21.20
N PRO A 314 2.74 6.97 21.85
CA PRO A 314 2.30 5.57 21.74
C PRO A 314 1.48 5.27 20.47
N TYR A 315 1.63 6.07 19.41
CA TYR A 315 0.79 6.02 18.22
C TYR A 315 1.58 5.83 16.92
N PHE A 316 0.95 5.21 15.93
CA PHE A 316 1.50 4.96 14.60
C PHE A 316 0.45 5.13 13.50
N ASP A 317 0.88 5.73 12.38
CA ASP A 317 0.15 5.73 11.12
C ASP A 317 1.04 5.24 9.96
N LEU A 318 0.48 4.39 9.09
CA LEU A 318 0.96 4.23 7.71
C LEU A 318 -0.11 4.76 6.74
N GLU A 319 0.24 5.54 5.71
CA GLU A 319 -0.71 6.02 4.68
C GLU A 319 -0.17 5.87 3.26
N VAL A 320 -1.02 5.34 2.38
CA VAL A 320 -0.96 5.42 0.92
C VAL A 320 -2.03 6.44 0.52
N TRP A 321 -1.59 7.62 0.08
CA TRP A 321 -2.40 8.86 0.17
C TRP A 321 -3.56 8.98 -0.83
N ASP A 322 -3.31 8.67 -2.10
CA ASP A 322 -4.24 8.94 -3.20
C ASP A 322 -5.16 7.75 -3.45
N ASP A 323 -6.41 7.84 -2.97
CA ASP A 323 -7.42 6.77 -2.96
C ASP A 323 -6.84 5.37 -2.62
N GLY A 324 -6.03 5.33 -1.56
CA GLY A 324 -5.36 4.12 -1.08
C GLY A 324 -5.91 3.66 0.27
N VAL A 325 -5.00 3.56 1.25
CA VAL A 325 -5.30 3.07 2.60
C VAL A 325 -4.52 3.85 3.65
N ARG A 326 -5.09 3.96 4.86
CA ARG A 326 -4.37 4.41 6.05
C ARG A 326 -4.52 3.39 7.18
N HIS A 327 -3.44 2.98 7.82
CA HIS A 327 -3.44 2.08 8.98
C HIS A 327 -3.08 2.84 10.25
N SER A 328 -4.02 2.98 11.18
CA SER A 328 -3.95 3.95 12.29
C SER A 328 -4.17 3.26 13.64
N GLY A 329 -3.16 3.22 14.53
CA GLY A 329 -3.24 2.46 15.78
C GLY A 329 -2.03 2.58 16.73
N PRO A 330 -1.97 1.75 17.78
CA PRO A 330 -0.86 1.73 18.75
C PRO A 330 0.51 1.43 18.14
N ASN A 331 1.52 2.25 18.48
CA ASN A 331 2.91 2.04 18.04
C ASN A 331 3.48 0.69 18.52
N ALA A 332 3.01 0.18 19.67
CA ALA A 332 3.36 -1.14 20.19
C ALA A 332 3.11 -2.30 19.21
N ARG A 333 2.26 -2.11 18.18
CA ARG A 333 1.94 -3.11 17.15
C ARG A 333 2.71 -2.91 15.84
N ALA A 334 3.40 -1.78 15.68
CA ALA A 334 4.17 -1.39 14.50
C ALA A 334 5.69 -1.29 14.74
N LYS A 335 6.15 -1.06 15.98
CA LYS A 335 7.54 -0.77 16.36
C LYS A 335 8.61 -1.79 15.91
N GLN A 336 8.22 -3.02 15.55
CA GLN A 336 9.14 -4.05 15.04
C GLN A 336 9.53 -3.85 13.55
N PHE A 337 8.73 -3.10 12.80
CA PHE A 337 8.94 -2.87 11.38
C PHE A 337 9.92 -1.71 11.17
N ASP A 338 10.78 -1.86 10.16
CA ASP A 338 11.71 -0.82 9.69
C ASP A 338 11.16 -0.12 8.44
N TYR A 339 11.94 0.83 7.91
CA TYR A 339 11.53 1.65 6.78
C TYR A 339 11.28 0.81 5.52
N GLU A 340 12.12 -0.20 5.28
CA GLU A 340 12.07 -1.11 4.14
C GLU A 340 10.88 -2.06 4.20
N GLU A 341 10.54 -2.58 5.39
CA GLU A 341 9.34 -3.41 5.58
C GLU A 341 8.04 -2.60 5.46
N LEU A 342 7.99 -1.39 6.05
CA LEU A 342 6.83 -0.50 5.89
C LEU A 342 6.64 -0.04 4.44
N THR A 343 7.75 0.16 3.72
CA THR A 343 7.77 0.37 2.27
C THR A 343 7.13 -0.81 1.52
N GLN A 344 7.52 -2.05 1.85
CA GLN A 344 6.93 -3.24 1.23
C GLN A 344 5.44 -3.38 1.56
N ALA A 345 5.02 -3.05 2.78
CA ALA A 345 3.61 -3.02 3.17
C ALA A 345 2.82 -1.98 2.37
N ALA A 346 3.31 -0.74 2.27
CA ALA A 346 2.66 0.31 1.48
C ALA A 346 2.54 -0.07 0.00
N LEU A 347 3.57 -0.64 -0.60
CA LEU A 347 3.55 -1.11 -2.00
C LEU A 347 2.59 -2.29 -2.21
N LEU A 348 2.43 -3.18 -1.22
CA LEU A 348 1.43 -4.25 -1.27
C LEU A 348 0.01 -3.68 -1.19
N TRP A 349 -0.23 -2.75 -0.27
CA TRP A 349 -1.54 -2.12 -0.12
C TRP A 349 -1.94 -1.25 -1.30
N GLU A 350 -1.03 -0.47 -1.91
CA GLU A 350 -1.33 0.28 -3.13
C GLU A 350 -1.74 -0.66 -4.29
N LYS A 351 -1.07 -1.82 -4.42
CA LYS A 351 -1.44 -2.84 -5.42
C LYS A 351 -2.81 -3.47 -5.15
N ILE A 352 -3.17 -3.65 -3.88
CA ILE A 352 -4.51 -4.08 -3.45
C ILE A 352 -5.55 -3.02 -3.83
N SER A 353 -5.37 -1.77 -3.37
CA SER A 353 -6.24 -0.63 -3.69
C SER A 353 -6.50 -0.49 -5.18
N LEU A 354 -5.46 -0.54 -6.01
CA LEU A 354 -5.57 -0.45 -7.47
C LEU A 354 -6.38 -1.57 -8.13
N VAL A 355 -6.57 -2.72 -7.48
CA VAL A 355 -7.50 -3.79 -7.90
C VAL A 355 -8.91 -3.50 -7.40
N SER A 356 -9.06 -3.14 -6.12
CA SER A 356 -10.35 -2.86 -5.49
C SER A 356 -11.04 -1.65 -6.13
N ASP A 357 -10.31 -0.58 -6.47
CA ASP A 357 -10.79 0.65 -7.12
C ASP A 357 -11.40 0.40 -8.52
N LYS A 358 -11.12 -0.74 -9.15
CA LYS A 358 -11.76 -1.14 -10.41
C LYS A 358 -13.15 -1.76 -10.18
N VAL A 359 -13.51 -2.13 -8.96
CA VAL A 359 -14.79 -2.73 -8.58
C VAL A 359 -15.76 -1.62 -8.12
N PRO A 360 -17.08 -1.72 -8.36
CA PRO A 360 -18.03 -0.70 -7.92
C PRO A 360 -17.89 -0.32 -6.44
N ALA A 361 -17.62 0.95 -6.15
CA ALA A 361 -17.36 1.41 -4.79
C ALA A 361 -18.65 1.71 -3.99
N GLY A 362 -18.68 1.24 -2.74
CA GLY A 362 -19.56 1.72 -1.68
C GLY A 362 -19.04 2.98 -0.97
N SER A 363 -17.76 3.30 -1.14
CA SER A 363 -17.05 4.46 -0.59
C SER A 363 -16.09 5.05 -1.63
N GLY A 364 -16.61 5.49 -2.78
CA GLY A 364 -15.77 6.13 -3.80
C GLY A 364 -15.43 7.59 -3.47
N GLY A 365 -14.32 8.09 -4.00
CA GLY A 365 -13.85 9.45 -3.82
C GLY A 365 -12.39 9.59 -4.28
N ASP A 366 -11.66 10.51 -3.65
CA ASP A 366 -10.20 10.66 -3.72
C ASP A 366 -9.55 10.41 -2.34
N THR A 367 -10.30 9.79 -1.42
CA THR A 367 -10.07 9.87 0.03
C THR A 367 -9.50 8.58 0.63
N GLY A 368 -9.59 7.44 -0.06
CA GLY A 368 -9.14 6.14 0.44
C GLY A 368 -9.93 5.64 1.65
N ILE A 369 -9.43 4.57 2.29
CA ILE A 369 -10.04 3.92 3.47
C ILE A 369 -9.07 3.92 4.66
N THR A 370 -9.53 4.37 5.84
CA THR A 370 -8.75 4.25 7.09
C THR A 370 -9.08 2.97 7.83
N PHE A 371 -8.10 2.21 8.29
CA PHE A 371 -8.22 1.21 9.33
C PHE A 371 -7.96 1.83 10.70
N LEU A 372 -8.94 1.76 11.59
CA LEU A 372 -8.81 2.08 13.01
C LEU A 372 -8.60 0.81 13.82
N TYR A 373 -7.40 0.66 14.35
CA TYR A 373 -7.05 -0.42 15.26
C TYR A 373 -7.30 0.03 16.70
N ASP A 374 -8.28 -0.61 17.34
CA ASP A 374 -8.84 -0.21 18.63
C ASP A 374 -9.18 -1.49 19.42
N PRO A 375 -8.95 -1.56 20.75
CA PRO A 375 -9.47 -2.67 21.56
C PRO A 375 -11.00 -2.77 21.50
N PHE A 376 -11.71 -1.67 21.19
CA PHE A 376 -13.13 -1.69 20.90
C PHE A 376 -13.43 -1.90 19.42
N VAL A 377 -14.06 -3.04 19.11
CA VAL A 377 -14.70 -3.29 17.81
C VAL A 377 -16.22 -3.09 17.95
N ALA A 378 -16.79 -2.22 17.12
CA ALA A 378 -18.19 -1.80 17.23
C ALA A 378 -19.19 -2.93 16.93
N ALA A 379 -18.90 -3.80 15.97
CA ALA A 379 -19.70 -4.96 15.59
C ALA A 379 -18.79 -6.09 15.06
N GLY A 380 -19.25 -7.34 15.14
CA GLY A 380 -18.50 -8.49 14.63
C GLY A 380 -17.14 -8.71 15.33
N SER A 381 -16.24 -9.37 14.62
CA SER A 381 -14.80 -9.47 14.95
C SER A 381 -13.99 -8.30 14.36
N MET A 382 -14.47 -7.76 13.23
CA MET A 382 -14.04 -6.55 12.54
C MET A 382 -15.30 -5.94 11.89
N VAL A 383 -15.25 -4.69 11.43
CA VAL A 383 -16.38 -4.08 10.69
C VAL A 383 -15.98 -2.92 9.77
N ALA A 384 -16.42 -3.00 8.51
CA ALA A 384 -16.37 -1.93 7.52
C ALA A 384 -17.54 -0.95 7.68
N PHE A 385 -17.24 0.32 7.95
CA PHE A 385 -18.21 1.41 7.91
C PHE A 385 -18.33 1.97 6.48
N VAL A 386 -18.92 1.18 5.59
CA VAL A 386 -19.20 1.58 4.19
C VAL A 386 -19.99 2.90 4.15
N GLY A 387 -19.56 3.81 3.29
CA GLY A 387 -20.03 5.21 3.23
C GLY A 387 -19.40 6.15 4.27
N ARG A 388 -18.51 5.67 5.14
CA ARG A 388 -17.71 6.49 6.08
C ARG A 388 -16.19 6.35 5.88
N HIS A 389 -15.77 5.56 4.89
CA HIS A 389 -14.36 5.36 4.51
C HIS A 389 -13.50 4.82 5.66
N THR A 390 -14.04 3.96 6.54
CA THR A 390 -13.29 3.43 7.67
C THR A 390 -13.63 1.98 7.99
N VAL A 391 -12.62 1.16 8.23
CA VAL A 391 -12.70 -0.17 8.83
C VAL A 391 -12.30 -0.08 10.31
N ASN A 392 -12.98 -0.81 11.20
CA ASN A 392 -12.62 -0.93 12.62
C ASN A 392 -12.18 -2.37 12.93
N CYS A 393 -10.91 -2.51 13.34
CA CYS A 393 -10.24 -3.79 13.58
C CYS A 393 -9.68 -3.89 15.02
N PRO A 394 -9.48 -5.10 15.55
CA PRO A 394 -8.77 -5.32 16.81
C PRO A 394 -7.25 -5.13 16.64
N LEU A 395 -6.57 -4.80 17.75
CA LEU A 395 -5.16 -4.36 17.75
C LEU A 395 -4.16 -5.28 17.03
N TYR A 396 -4.33 -6.61 17.12
CA TYR A 396 -3.41 -7.56 16.48
C TYR A 396 -3.43 -7.51 14.94
N CYS A 397 -4.47 -6.92 14.34
CA CYS A 397 -4.59 -6.79 12.90
C CYS A 397 -3.67 -5.70 12.32
N LEU A 398 -3.21 -4.73 13.13
CA LEU A 398 -2.22 -3.73 12.66
C LEU A 398 -0.91 -4.44 12.30
N THR A 399 -0.43 -5.30 13.19
CA THR A 399 0.75 -6.14 12.93
C THR A 399 0.59 -6.99 11.66
N ALA A 400 -0.58 -7.62 11.47
CA ALA A 400 -0.84 -8.44 10.28
C ALA A 400 -0.94 -7.63 8.98
N ALA A 401 -1.42 -6.39 9.03
CA ALA A 401 -1.52 -5.49 7.87
C ALA A 401 -0.17 -4.90 7.45
N LEU A 402 0.80 -4.80 8.37
CA LEU A 402 2.14 -4.27 8.10
C LEU A 402 3.17 -5.37 7.75
N ASP A 403 2.88 -6.64 8.04
CA ASP A 403 3.77 -7.77 7.78
C ASP A 403 3.63 -8.29 6.33
N ALA A 404 4.26 -7.57 5.40
CA ALA A 404 4.24 -7.91 3.97
C ALA A 404 4.88 -9.28 3.65
N GLU A 405 5.95 -9.68 4.35
CA GLU A 405 6.60 -10.98 4.15
C GLU A 405 5.65 -12.13 4.50
N SER A 406 4.94 -12.04 5.62
CA SER A 406 3.93 -13.01 6.05
C SER A 406 2.70 -13.00 5.14
N ALA A 407 2.17 -11.81 4.79
CA ALA A 407 1.06 -11.64 3.87
C ALA A 407 1.30 -12.34 2.52
N VAL A 408 2.50 -12.19 1.95
CA VAL A 408 2.88 -12.80 0.68
C VAL A 408 3.05 -14.32 0.79
N ASN A 409 3.78 -14.80 1.80
CA ASN A 409 4.23 -16.19 1.84
C ASN A 409 3.28 -17.14 2.58
N ASN A 410 2.61 -16.65 3.63
CA ASN A 410 1.74 -17.45 4.50
C ASN A 410 0.70 -16.56 5.21
N ALA A 411 -0.17 -15.89 4.45
CA ALA A 411 -1.12 -14.94 5.00
C ALA A 411 -1.94 -15.53 6.17
N SER A 412 -1.95 -14.79 7.28
CA SER A 412 -2.78 -15.09 8.44
C SER A 412 -4.26 -14.80 8.19
N ASP A 413 -5.15 -15.44 8.96
CA ASP A 413 -6.59 -15.12 8.96
C ASP A 413 -6.85 -13.64 9.34
N ALA A 414 -5.91 -12.98 10.06
CA ALA A 414 -5.97 -11.57 10.41
C ALA A 414 -5.71 -10.65 9.20
N PHE A 415 -4.75 -11.01 8.33
CA PHE A 415 -4.49 -10.28 7.09
C PHE A 415 -5.64 -10.47 6.09
N TRP A 416 -6.17 -11.70 5.97
CA TRP A 416 -7.40 -11.96 5.22
C TRP A 416 -8.54 -11.08 5.73
N GLY A 417 -8.75 -11.02 7.06
CA GLY A 417 -9.77 -10.19 7.68
C GLY A 417 -9.63 -8.70 7.31
N CYS A 418 -8.40 -8.15 7.30
CA CYS A 418 -8.19 -6.77 6.89
C CYS A 418 -8.63 -6.52 5.44
N ILE A 419 -8.20 -7.36 4.51
CA ILE A 419 -8.56 -7.25 3.09
C ILE A 419 -10.05 -7.49 2.84
N HIS A 420 -10.65 -8.46 3.53
CA HIS A 420 -12.09 -8.73 3.48
C HIS A 420 -12.92 -7.51 3.84
N GLU A 421 -12.53 -6.80 4.91
CA GLU A 421 -13.20 -5.59 5.37
C GLU A 421 -12.90 -4.38 4.47
N TYR A 422 -11.68 -4.26 3.91
CA TYR A 422 -11.38 -3.28 2.87
C TYR A 422 -12.33 -3.45 1.68
N ASN A 423 -12.44 -4.68 1.18
CA ASN A 423 -13.28 -5.01 0.03
C ASN A 423 -14.79 -4.95 0.31
N HIS A 424 -15.26 -4.77 1.54
CA HIS A 424 -16.65 -4.35 1.78
C HIS A 424 -16.94 -2.93 1.24
N HIS A 425 -15.91 -2.10 1.10
CA HIS A 425 -16.02 -0.81 0.41
C HIS A 425 -16.06 -0.97 -1.12
N TYR A 426 -15.77 -2.15 -1.66
CA TYR A 426 -15.62 -2.45 -3.10
C TYR A 426 -16.39 -3.73 -3.48
N GLN A 427 -17.72 -3.62 -3.47
CA GLN A 427 -18.67 -4.71 -3.74
C GLN A 427 -19.91 -4.16 -4.50
N ARG A 428 -20.93 -5.00 -4.76
CA ARG A 428 -22.14 -4.73 -5.60
C ARG A 428 -22.03 -5.30 -7.03
N PHE A 429 -21.68 -6.57 -7.14
CA PHE A 429 -21.79 -7.37 -8.36
C PHE A 429 -22.36 -8.75 -8.02
N GLY A 430 -22.51 -9.65 -9.00
CA GLY A 430 -22.81 -11.05 -8.73
C GLY A 430 -24.25 -11.36 -8.27
N PHE A 431 -24.40 -12.51 -7.60
CA PHE A 431 -25.66 -13.00 -7.05
C PHE A 431 -26.14 -12.20 -5.84
N TYR A 432 -27.46 -12.17 -5.62
CA TYR A 432 -28.10 -11.44 -4.51
C TYR A 432 -28.68 -12.39 -3.45
N PRO A 433 -28.51 -12.13 -2.13
CA PRO A 433 -27.64 -11.12 -1.53
C PRO A 433 -26.18 -11.58 -1.54
N GLY A 434 -25.24 -10.65 -1.75
CA GLY A 434 -23.81 -10.96 -1.97
C GLY A 434 -22.85 -10.39 -0.92
N ASP A 435 -23.39 -9.87 0.19
CA ASP A 435 -22.70 -8.89 1.03
C ASP A 435 -21.43 -9.41 1.72
N GLU A 436 -21.40 -10.70 2.08
CA GLU A 436 -20.28 -11.41 2.74
C GLU A 436 -19.48 -12.32 1.79
N VAL A 437 -19.74 -12.21 0.49
CA VAL A 437 -19.24 -13.15 -0.53
C VAL A 437 -18.51 -12.43 -1.65
N THR A 438 -19.05 -11.30 -2.10
CA THR A 438 -18.50 -10.56 -3.23
C THR A 438 -17.21 -9.82 -2.86
N ASN A 439 -17.10 -9.29 -1.64
CA ASN A 439 -15.84 -8.77 -1.10
C ASN A 439 -14.75 -9.86 -0.99
N ASN A 440 -15.10 -11.06 -0.50
CA ASN A 440 -14.20 -12.22 -0.48
C ASN A 440 -13.74 -12.64 -1.89
N ALA A 441 -14.59 -12.45 -2.91
CA ALA A 441 -14.20 -12.73 -4.29
C ALA A 441 -13.17 -11.73 -4.84
N VAL A 442 -13.24 -10.44 -4.48
CA VAL A 442 -12.19 -9.45 -4.82
C VAL A 442 -10.89 -9.77 -4.08
N SER A 443 -11.00 -10.14 -2.80
CA SER A 443 -9.86 -10.60 -1.96
C SER A 443 -9.12 -11.78 -2.61
N LEU A 444 -9.83 -12.72 -3.26
CA LEU A 444 -9.21 -13.81 -4.01
C LEU A 444 -8.46 -13.36 -5.27
N VAL A 445 -8.92 -12.30 -5.94
CA VAL A 445 -8.19 -11.72 -7.09
C VAL A 445 -6.83 -11.21 -6.61
N GLU A 446 -6.82 -10.39 -5.57
CA GLU A 446 -5.60 -9.83 -4.97
C GLU A 446 -4.66 -10.94 -4.48
N TYR A 447 -5.17 -11.97 -3.80
CA TYR A 447 -4.37 -13.11 -3.37
C TYR A 447 -3.74 -13.87 -4.55
N SER A 448 -4.46 -14.02 -5.67
CA SER A 448 -3.92 -14.67 -6.87
C SER A 448 -2.80 -13.87 -7.54
N LEU A 449 -2.81 -12.54 -7.39
CA LEU A 449 -1.82 -11.63 -7.97
C LEU A 449 -0.59 -11.44 -7.09
N PHE A 450 -0.80 -11.25 -5.78
CA PHE A 450 0.19 -10.68 -4.88
C PHE A 450 0.72 -11.66 -3.81
N THR A 451 0.22 -12.90 -3.75
CA THR A 451 0.73 -13.92 -2.81
C THR A 451 1.34 -15.13 -3.50
N ARG A 452 2.02 -15.96 -2.70
CA ARG A 452 2.56 -17.27 -3.08
C ARG A 452 1.77 -18.46 -2.53
N ILE A 453 0.69 -18.21 -1.78
CA ILE A 453 -0.04 -19.20 -0.97
C ILE A 453 -0.44 -20.44 -1.76
N SER A 454 -0.89 -20.27 -3.01
CA SER A 454 -1.28 -21.37 -3.91
C SER A 454 -0.17 -22.36 -4.21
N ALA A 455 1.11 -21.98 -4.15
CA ALA A 455 2.26 -22.86 -4.40
C ALA A 455 2.26 -24.10 -3.49
N ASN A 456 1.81 -23.91 -2.23
CA ASN A 456 1.77 -24.93 -1.19
C ASN A 456 0.69 -26.02 -1.39
N ARG A 457 -0.16 -25.92 -2.42
CA ARG A 457 -1.25 -26.88 -2.66
C ARG A 457 -0.74 -28.31 -2.87
N MET A 458 -1.50 -29.31 -2.38
CA MET A 458 -1.07 -30.71 -2.40
C MET A 458 -2.11 -31.64 -3.05
N ALA A 459 -1.64 -32.57 -3.87
CA ALA A 459 -2.43 -33.66 -4.46
C ALA A 459 -2.71 -34.80 -3.45
N THR A 460 -3.48 -34.53 -2.39
CA THR A 460 -3.71 -35.46 -1.27
C THR A 460 -5.05 -36.21 -1.35
N GLY A 461 -5.10 -37.26 -2.17
CA GLY A 461 -5.95 -38.46 -1.96
C GLY A 461 -7.45 -38.28 -1.64
N GLY A 462 -8.07 -37.15 -2.00
CA GLY A 462 -9.47 -36.82 -1.70
C GLY A 462 -9.70 -35.53 -0.91
N ASN A 463 -8.68 -34.89 -0.33
CA ASN A 463 -8.80 -33.57 0.30
C ASN A 463 -7.56 -32.68 0.04
N GLU A 464 -7.51 -32.10 -1.16
CA GLU A 464 -6.48 -31.16 -1.63
C GLU A 464 -6.55 -29.78 -0.96
N GLY A 465 -7.49 -29.57 -0.03
CA GLY A 465 -7.58 -28.37 0.79
C GLY A 465 -6.71 -28.42 2.05
N ASN A 466 -6.17 -29.59 2.42
CA ASN A 466 -5.45 -29.76 3.70
C ASN A 466 -4.13 -28.99 3.83
N TYR A 467 -3.61 -28.38 2.76
CA TYR A 467 -2.42 -27.53 2.81
C TYR A 467 -2.62 -26.21 3.57
N ALA A 468 -3.88 -25.78 3.76
CA ALA A 468 -4.20 -24.54 4.43
C ALA A 468 -5.51 -24.65 5.24
N THR A 469 -5.65 -23.79 6.25
CA THR A 469 -6.93 -23.51 6.93
C THR A 469 -7.61 -22.30 6.29
N GLY A 470 -8.78 -21.91 6.82
CA GLY A 470 -9.46 -20.67 6.42
C GLY A 470 -9.73 -20.57 4.91
N TRP A 471 -9.50 -19.38 4.38
CA TRP A 471 -9.81 -18.95 3.01
C TRP A 471 -8.67 -19.20 2.01
N ASN A 472 -7.42 -19.32 2.48
CA ASN A 472 -6.23 -19.59 1.66
C ASN A 472 -6.42 -20.79 0.70
N ARG A 473 -7.24 -21.78 1.10
CA ARG A 473 -7.63 -22.95 0.29
C ARG A 473 -8.25 -22.62 -1.07
N TYR A 474 -9.01 -21.53 -1.18
CA TYR A 474 -9.67 -21.13 -2.42
C TYR A 474 -8.68 -20.75 -3.53
N THR A 475 -7.41 -20.50 -3.20
CA THR A 475 -6.34 -20.27 -4.19
C THR A 475 -5.92 -21.56 -4.95
N ASN A 476 -6.50 -22.72 -4.62
CA ASN A 476 -6.32 -23.98 -5.36
C ASN A 476 -7.48 -24.18 -6.37
N PRO A 477 -7.22 -24.11 -7.70
CA PRO A 477 -8.26 -24.21 -8.74
C PRO A 477 -9.09 -25.50 -8.70
N SER A 478 -8.43 -26.64 -8.44
CA SER A 478 -9.07 -27.96 -8.37
C SER A 478 -9.98 -28.07 -7.16
N TRP A 479 -9.52 -27.59 -6.00
CA TRP A 479 -10.31 -27.59 -4.78
C TRP A 479 -11.55 -26.70 -4.91
N SER A 480 -11.39 -25.48 -5.45
CA SER A 480 -12.49 -24.55 -5.68
C SER A 480 -13.56 -25.15 -6.60
N LEU A 481 -13.18 -25.76 -7.75
CA LEU A 481 -14.13 -26.47 -8.62
C LEU A 481 -14.81 -27.65 -7.92
N LYS A 482 -14.09 -28.42 -7.08
CA LYS A 482 -14.70 -29.51 -6.29
C LYS A 482 -15.77 -28.99 -5.33
N GLN A 483 -15.59 -27.82 -4.71
CA GLN A 483 -16.63 -27.21 -3.89
C GLN A 483 -17.83 -26.76 -4.75
N THR A 484 -17.59 -26.12 -5.90
CA THR A 484 -18.64 -25.70 -6.85
C THR A 484 -19.51 -26.89 -7.27
N LEU A 485 -18.90 -28.03 -7.61
CA LEU A 485 -19.58 -29.25 -8.05
C LEU A 485 -20.32 -29.97 -6.91
N ALA A 486 -19.83 -29.88 -5.67
CA ALA A 486 -20.50 -30.47 -4.52
C ALA A 486 -21.82 -29.73 -4.18
N ALA A 487 -21.88 -28.42 -4.46
CA ALA A 487 -23.05 -27.55 -4.26
C ALA A 487 -23.66 -27.63 -2.83
N SER A 488 -22.83 -28.00 -1.84
CA SER A 488 -23.24 -28.31 -0.46
C SER A 488 -22.53 -27.47 0.59
N SER A 489 -21.67 -26.53 0.19
CA SER A 489 -20.93 -25.66 1.13
C SER A 489 -21.82 -24.51 1.61
N ALA A 490 -21.55 -24.01 2.82
CA ALA A 490 -22.18 -22.78 3.32
C ALA A 490 -21.77 -21.53 2.51
N ASN A 491 -20.66 -21.63 1.76
CA ASN A 491 -20.05 -20.57 0.96
C ASN A 491 -20.27 -20.78 -0.55
N SER A 492 -21.34 -21.51 -0.93
CA SER A 492 -21.55 -22.00 -2.31
C SER A 492 -21.44 -20.95 -3.41
N ALA A 493 -21.74 -19.68 -3.12
CA ALA A 493 -21.53 -18.57 -4.05
C ALA A 493 -20.03 -18.20 -4.24
N LEU A 494 -19.21 -18.22 -3.19
CA LEU A 494 -17.75 -17.99 -3.30
C LEU A 494 -17.08 -19.10 -4.12
N ASP A 495 -17.52 -20.35 -3.95
CA ASP A 495 -17.06 -21.47 -4.77
C ASP A 495 -17.22 -21.18 -6.27
N THR A 496 -18.30 -20.49 -6.68
CA THR A 496 -18.53 -20.10 -8.08
C THR A 496 -17.59 -18.98 -8.54
N TYR A 497 -17.36 -17.97 -7.69
CA TYR A 497 -16.50 -16.84 -8.04
C TYR A 497 -15.04 -17.27 -8.16
N ALA A 498 -14.55 -18.08 -7.22
CA ALA A 498 -13.22 -18.67 -7.28
C ALA A 498 -13.04 -19.54 -8.55
N ASN A 499 -14.06 -20.31 -8.93
CA ASN A 499 -14.00 -21.12 -10.15
C ASN A 499 -13.97 -20.26 -11.43
N LEU A 500 -14.76 -19.18 -11.51
CA LEU A 500 -14.71 -18.24 -12.63
C LEU A 500 -13.37 -17.50 -12.71
N LEU A 501 -12.84 -17.04 -11.58
CA LEU A 501 -11.51 -16.41 -11.48
C LEU A 501 -10.43 -17.33 -12.05
N HIS A 502 -10.34 -18.57 -11.59
CA HIS A 502 -9.34 -19.52 -12.09
C HIS A 502 -9.54 -19.92 -13.55
N ALA A 503 -10.77 -19.84 -14.07
CA ALA A 503 -11.07 -20.16 -15.46
C ALA A 503 -10.70 -19.06 -16.46
N PHE A 504 -10.91 -17.79 -16.11
CA PHE A 504 -10.79 -16.65 -17.03
C PHE A 504 -9.70 -15.63 -16.68
N GLY A 505 -9.10 -15.74 -15.49
CA GLY A 505 -8.10 -14.80 -15.00
C GLY A 505 -8.71 -13.54 -14.38
N GLN A 506 -7.82 -12.75 -13.79
CA GLN A 506 -8.12 -11.61 -12.94
C GLN A 506 -8.80 -10.46 -13.70
N ASP A 507 -8.25 -10.08 -14.85
CA ASP A 507 -8.75 -8.95 -15.66
C ASP A 507 -10.20 -9.16 -16.12
N LEU A 508 -10.51 -10.33 -16.68
CA LEU A 508 -11.88 -10.63 -17.13
C LEU A 508 -12.85 -10.81 -15.97
N PHE A 509 -12.38 -11.29 -14.81
CA PHE A 509 -13.19 -11.34 -13.60
C PHE A 509 -13.55 -9.93 -13.12
N ILE A 510 -12.58 -9.02 -13.02
CA ILE A 510 -12.79 -7.61 -12.63
C ILE A 510 -13.67 -6.88 -13.66
N LYS A 511 -13.47 -7.08 -14.97
CA LYS A 511 -14.37 -6.54 -16.01
C LYS A 511 -15.81 -7.04 -15.89
N ALA A 512 -16.02 -8.29 -15.44
CA ALA A 512 -17.35 -8.78 -15.12
C ALA A 512 -17.95 -8.09 -13.88
N THR A 513 -17.17 -7.78 -12.83
CA THR A 513 -17.71 -7.04 -11.66
C THR A 513 -18.20 -5.64 -12.02
N GLN A 514 -17.52 -4.98 -12.97
CA GLN A 514 -17.89 -3.68 -13.52
C GLN A 514 -19.17 -3.72 -14.36
N ALA A 515 -19.32 -4.72 -15.24
CA ALA A 515 -20.38 -4.77 -16.26
C ALA A 515 -21.83 -4.77 -15.72
N GLY A 516 -22.03 -5.04 -14.42
CA GLY A 516 -23.32 -4.91 -13.75
C GLY A 516 -23.72 -3.47 -13.39
N ASN A 517 -22.82 -2.48 -13.49
CA ASN A 517 -23.01 -1.09 -13.05
C ASN A 517 -23.56 -0.97 -11.60
N GLY A 518 -23.04 -1.79 -10.68
CA GLY A 518 -23.53 -1.86 -9.29
C GLY A 518 -24.83 -2.67 -9.10
N GLY A 519 -25.39 -3.24 -10.16
CA GLY A 519 -26.54 -4.13 -10.13
C GLY A 519 -26.15 -5.60 -9.90
N GLY A 520 -26.85 -6.25 -8.98
CA GLY A 520 -26.75 -7.70 -8.76
C GLY A 520 -27.90 -8.51 -9.38
N GLY A 521 -27.85 -9.83 -9.19
CA GLY A 521 -28.87 -10.78 -9.60
C GLY A 521 -28.44 -11.71 -10.73
N VAL A 522 -29.12 -12.85 -10.86
CA VAL A 522 -28.75 -13.95 -11.78
C VAL A 522 -28.60 -13.47 -13.23
N ASP A 523 -29.61 -12.77 -13.78
CA ASP A 523 -29.58 -12.27 -15.16
C ASP A 523 -28.47 -11.24 -15.39
N THR A 524 -28.23 -10.35 -14.43
CA THR A 524 -27.18 -9.32 -14.51
C THR A 524 -25.80 -9.97 -14.51
N TRP A 525 -25.58 -10.92 -13.60
CA TRP A 525 -24.30 -11.62 -13.49
C TRP A 525 -24.04 -12.56 -14.67
N TYR A 526 -25.08 -13.27 -15.16
CA TYR A 526 -24.99 -14.07 -16.38
C TYR A 526 -24.53 -13.22 -17.56
N LYS A 527 -25.14 -12.04 -17.76
CA LYS A 527 -24.74 -11.08 -18.81
C LYS A 527 -23.30 -10.63 -18.63
N ALA A 528 -22.97 -10.12 -17.45
CA ALA A 528 -21.65 -9.58 -17.12
C ALA A 528 -20.51 -10.58 -17.39
N VAL A 529 -20.67 -11.83 -16.93
CA VAL A 529 -19.66 -12.88 -17.15
C VAL A 529 -19.60 -13.28 -18.63
N SER A 530 -20.75 -13.46 -19.30
CA SER A 530 -20.80 -13.85 -20.72
C SER A 530 -20.21 -12.75 -21.63
N ASP A 531 -20.44 -11.47 -21.33
CA ASP A 531 -19.91 -10.33 -22.09
C ASP A 531 -18.44 -10.01 -21.76
N ALA A 532 -17.96 -10.26 -20.54
CA ALA A 532 -16.54 -10.13 -20.24
C ALA A 532 -15.72 -11.25 -20.93
N THR A 533 -16.22 -12.49 -20.90
CA THR A 533 -15.50 -13.69 -21.34
C THR A 533 -15.74 -14.08 -22.80
N HIS A 534 -16.84 -13.64 -23.43
CA HIS A 534 -17.31 -14.06 -24.75
C HIS A 534 -17.53 -15.58 -24.83
N ASN A 535 -18.11 -16.16 -23.78
CA ASN A 535 -18.48 -17.58 -23.68
C ASN A 535 -19.98 -17.70 -23.34
N ASP A 536 -20.66 -18.72 -23.86
CA ASP A 536 -22.03 -19.04 -23.46
C ASP A 536 -22.00 -19.73 -22.07
N MET A 537 -22.56 -19.02 -21.09
CA MET A 537 -22.64 -19.44 -19.69
C MET A 537 -23.88 -20.30 -19.38
N THR A 538 -24.69 -20.66 -20.38
CA THR A 538 -25.99 -21.34 -20.20
C THR A 538 -25.86 -22.64 -19.39
N TYR A 539 -24.96 -23.53 -19.80
CA TYR A 539 -24.72 -24.78 -19.06
C TYR A 539 -24.26 -24.50 -17.62
N TYR A 540 -23.29 -23.60 -17.45
CA TYR A 540 -22.72 -23.27 -16.15
C TYR A 540 -23.76 -22.70 -15.17
N PHE A 541 -24.53 -21.70 -15.57
CA PHE A 541 -25.53 -21.08 -14.69
C PHE A 541 -26.76 -21.96 -14.49
N ARG A 542 -27.35 -22.50 -15.56
CA ARG A 542 -28.65 -23.20 -15.50
C ARG A 542 -28.51 -24.63 -14.98
N ASP A 543 -27.54 -25.39 -15.48
CA ASP A 543 -27.49 -26.84 -15.26
C ASP A 543 -26.54 -27.22 -14.12
N LEU A 544 -25.37 -26.56 -14.05
CA LEU A 544 -24.38 -26.78 -12.99
C LEU A 544 -24.75 -26.01 -11.72
N LEU A 545 -24.89 -24.67 -11.78
CA LEU A 545 -25.21 -23.83 -10.62
C LEU A 545 -26.71 -23.76 -10.27
N ARG A 546 -27.59 -24.34 -11.11
CA ARG A 546 -29.04 -24.41 -10.91
C ARG A 546 -29.73 -23.05 -10.71
N GLN A 547 -29.18 -22.01 -11.33
CA GLN A 547 -29.71 -20.65 -11.30
C GLN A 547 -30.79 -20.44 -12.37
N ASN A 548 -31.82 -19.66 -12.04
CA ASN A 548 -32.93 -19.37 -12.94
C ASN A 548 -32.65 -18.10 -13.77
N VAL A 549 -31.92 -18.27 -14.88
CA VAL A 549 -31.71 -17.21 -15.90
C VAL A 549 -33.00 -17.06 -16.73
N SER A 550 -33.46 -15.83 -16.98
CA SER A 550 -34.69 -15.60 -17.73
C SER A 550 -34.59 -16.01 -19.21
N SER A 551 -35.73 -16.41 -19.78
CA SER A 551 -35.85 -16.87 -21.18
C SER A 551 -35.32 -15.87 -22.19
N ASP A 552 -35.58 -14.59 -21.95
CA ASP A 552 -35.24 -13.51 -22.89
C ASP A 552 -33.73 -13.27 -22.90
N VAL A 553 -33.08 -13.42 -21.73
CA VAL A 553 -31.63 -13.37 -21.60
C VAL A 553 -30.99 -14.57 -22.29
N LEU A 554 -31.45 -15.80 -22.00
CA LEU A 554 -30.94 -17.00 -22.68
C LEU A 554 -31.09 -16.91 -24.21
N ALA A 555 -32.24 -16.46 -24.71
CA ALA A 555 -32.46 -16.26 -26.14
C ALA A 555 -31.53 -15.20 -26.75
N SER A 556 -31.25 -14.11 -26.02
CA SER A 556 -30.33 -13.05 -26.49
C SER A 556 -28.87 -13.47 -26.56
N TYR A 557 -28.44 -14.46 -25.76
CA TYR A 557 -27.06 -14.97 -25.76
C TYR A 557 -26.86 -16.16 -26.69
N ALA A 558 -27.88 -17.01 -26.86
CA ALA A 558 -27.88 -18.02 -27.93
C ALA A 558 -27.70 -17.38 -29.33
N ALA A 559 -28.19 -16.15 -29.51
CA ALA A 559 -27.99 -15.38 -30.74
C ALA A 559 -26.57 -14.80 -30.94
N LYS A 560 -25.68 -14.87 -29.93
CA LYS A 560 -24.28 -14.41 -30.03
C LYS A 560 -23.31 -15.47 -30.53
N ASP A 561 -23.72 -16.74 -30.62
CA ASP A 561 -22.91 -17.87 -31.08
C ASP A 561 -21.55 -18.01 -30.34
N TYR A 562 -21.57 -17.78 -29.03
CA TYR A 562 -20.38 -17.90 -28.17
C TYR A 562 -20.07 -19.38 -27.82
N PRO A 563 -18.79 -19.75 -27.67
CA PRO A 563 -18.39 -21.10 -27.25
C PRO A 563 -18.94 -21.45 -25.86
N MET A 564 -19.43 -22.68 -25.69
CA MET A 564 -20.06 -23.13 -24.44
C MET A 564 -19.02 -23.31 -23.32
N PHE A 565 -19.21 -22.61 -22.19
CA PHE A 565 -18.31 -22.74 -21.06
C PHE A 565 -18.57 -24.02 -20.25
N VAL A 566 -17.55 -24.87 -20.17
CA VAL A 566 -17.47 -26.00 -19.23
C VAL A 566 -16.26 -25.79 -18.31
N PRO A 567 -16.45 -25.87 -16.97
CA PRO A 567 -15.34 -25.76 -16.05
C PRO A 567 -14.55 -27.07 -16.01
N VAL A 568 -13.23 -26.97 -16.07
CA VAL A 568 -12.27 -28.04 -15.88
C VAL A 568 -11.08 -27.48 -15.11
N ALA A 569 -10.51 -28.26 -14.20
CA ALA A 569 -9.34 -27.86 -13.43
C ALA A 569 -8.44 -29.05 -13.07
N SER A 570 -7.17 -28.77 -12.75
CA SER A 570 -6.24 -29.73 -12.13
C SER A 570 -5.50 -29.08 -10.96
N VAL A 571 -5.14 -29.88 -9.95
CA VAL A 571 -4.37 -29.41 -8.79
C VAL A 571 -2.97 -28.92 -9.21
N TYR A 572 -2.42 -29.42 -10.31
CA TYR A 572 -1.11 -29.04 -10.82
C TYR A 572 -1.12 -27.74 -11.66
N GLN A 573 -2.28 -27.18 -11.96
CA GLN A 573 -2.37 -26.05 -12.90
C GLN A 573 -1.90 -24.72 -12.28
N THR A 574 -1.26 -23.87 -13.06
CA THR A 574 -1.14 -22.42 -12.80
C THR A 574 -2.30 -21.65 -13.43
N GLY A 575 -2.84 -22.17 -14.53
CA GLY A 575 -4.04 -21.64 -15.18
C GLY A 575 -4.58 -22.56 -16.28
N ARG A 576 -5.50 -22.05 -17.10
CA ARG A 576 -6.11 -22.78 -18.21
C ARG A 576 -6.45 -21.88 -19.38
N SER A 577 -6.68 -22.48 -20.55
CA SER A 577 -7.13 -21.74 -21.72
C SER A 577 -8.63 -21.44 -21.69
N PHE A 578 -8.97 -20.34 -22.36
CA PHE A 578 -10.32 -19.99 -22.80
C PHE A 578 -10.26 -19.36 -24.20
N LEU A 579 -11.39 -19.37 -24.91
CA LEU A 579 -11.53 -18.68 -26.20
C LEU A 579 -12.25 -17.35 -25.98
N LYS A 580 -11.79 -16.31 -26.69
CA LYS A 580 -12.45 -15.01 -26.82
C LYS A 580 -12.13 -14.45 -28.20
N ASP A 581 -13.16 -14.02 -28.93
CA ASP A 581 -13.04 -13.47 -30.29
C ASP A 581 -12.27 -14.38 -31.27
N GLY A 582 -12.49 -15.69 -31.18
CA GLY A 582 -11.80 -16.70 -32.00
C GLY A 582 -10.32 -16.93 -31.64
N LYS A 583 -9.76 -16.19 -30.68
CA LYS A 583 -8.39 -16.33 -30.20
C LYS A 583 -8.34 -17.05 -28.85
N LYS A 584 -7.33 -17.90 -28.68
CA LYS A 584 -7.04 -18.58 -27.41
C LYS A 584 -6.22 -17.67 -26.49
N TYR A 585 -6.65 -17.56 -25.24
CA TYR A 585 -5.97 -16.89 -24.13
C TYR A 585 -5.79 -17.88 -22.98
N TYR A 586 -4.97 -17.54 -21.99
CA TYR A 586 -4.69 -18.37 -20.82
C TYR A 586 -4.86 -17.52 -19.55
N SER A 587 -5.54 -18.07 -18.53
CA SER A 587 -5.49 -17.54 -17.18
C SER A 587 -4.14 -17.85 -16.51
N ASP A 588 -3.75 -17.08 -15.50
CA ASP A 588 -2.59 -17.34 -14.66
C ASP A 588 -2.93 -16.90 -13.21
N THR A 589 -3.35 -17.84 -12.38
CA THR A 589 -4.05 -17.56 -11.10
C THR A 589 -3.56 -18.38 -9.91
N ALA A 590 -2.60 -19.27 -10.14
CA ALA A 590 -1.94 -20.05 -9.11
C ALA A 590 -0.44 -20.15 -9.44
N ARG A 591 0.42 -20.08 -8.42
CA ARG A 591 1.87 -20.25 -8.60
C ARG A 591 2.22 -21.67 -9.06
N PRO A 592 3.42 -21.93 -9.60
CA PRO A 592 3.89 -23.29 -9.86
C PRO A 592 3.65 -24.24 -8.67
N TYR A 593 3.28 -25.49 -8.96
CA TYR A 593 3.06 -26.52 -7.95
C TYR A 593 4.41 -26.98 -7.37
N GLU A 594 4.55 -26.99 -6.04
CA GLU A 594 5.83 -27.32 -5.41
C GLU A 594 6.12 -28.82 -5.34
N ILE A 595 7.29 -29.22 -5.83
CA ILE A 595 7.82 -30.59 -5.84
C ILE A 595 9.15 -30.67 -5.09
N ASP A 596 9.53 -31.86 -4.63
CA ASP A 596 10.78 -32.03 -3.89
C ASP A 596 12.00 -31.92 -4.82
N THR A 597 13.07 -31.29 -4.34
CA THR A 597 14.27 -30.95 -5.14
C THR A 597 14.94 -32.18 -5.74
N GLY A 598 15.23 -32.17 -7.04
CA GLY A 598 15.92 -33.25 -7.75
C GLY A 598 15.16 -34.59 -7.83
N ALA A 599 13.90 -34.66 -7.39
CA ALA A 599 13.11 -35.89 -7.36
C ALA A 599 12.18 -36.00 -8.58
N ASP A 600 12.11 -37.20 -9.16
CA ASP A 600 11.11 -37.55 -10.16
C ASP A 600 9.68 -37.35 -9.62
N PHE A 601 8.86 -36.59 -10.34
CA PHE A 601 7.49 -36.29 -9.98
C PHE A 601 6.48 -36.96 -10.93
N GLU A 602 5.61 -37.82 -10.39
CA GLU A 602 4.55 -38.48 -11.17
C GLU A 602 3.29 -37.60 -11.27
N ILE A 603 2.94 -37.26 -12.51
CA ILE A 603 1.75 -36.49 -12.87
C ILE A 603 0.67 -37.48 -13.33
N ASP A 604 -0.29 -37.81 -12.46
CA ASP A 604 -1.45 -38.64 -12.82
C ASP A 604 -2.66 -37.76 -13.20
N LEU A 605 -2.84 -37.53 -14.50
CA LEU A 605 -3.97 -36.78 -15.02
C LEU A 605 -5.30 -37.55 -14.89
N ASN A 606 -5.26 -38.88 -14.76
CA ASN A 606 -6.48 -39.70 -14.65
C ASN A 606 -7.26 -39.40 -13.36
N THR A 607 -6.55 -39.04 -12.29
CA THR A 607 -7.10 -38.81 -10.94
C THR A 607 -7.09 -37.34 -10.52
N ASN A 608 -6.27 -36.50 -11.15
CA ASN A 608 -6.10 -35.08 -10.80
C ASN A 608 -6.71 -34.10 -11.82
N ILE A 609 -7.62 -34.55 -12.69
CA ILE A 609 -8.49 -33.67 -13.51
C ILE A 609 -9.90 -33.69 -12.92
N VAL A 610 -10.46 -32.49 -12.72
CA VAL A 610 -11.81 -32.26 -12.18
C VAL A 610 -12.71 -31.75 -13.30
N LEU A 611 -13.86 -32.39 -13.46
CA LEU A 611 -14.86 -32.12 -14.50
C LEU A 611 -16.27 -32.38 -13.94
N PRO A 612 -17.32 -31.66 -14.40
CA PRO A 612 -18.70 -31.97 -14.05
C PRO A 612 -19.12 -33.39 -14.46
N GLN A 613 -20.14 -33.95 -13.79
CA GLN A 613 -20.75 -35.22 -14.20
C GLN A 613 -21.45 -35.08 -15.57
N GLY A 614 -21.44 -36.17 -16.36
CA GLY A 614 -22.04 -36.21 -17.69
C GLY A 614 -21.15 -35.67 -18.81
N PHE A 615 -19.84 -35.59 -18.56
CA PHE A 615 -18.79 -35.29 -19.52
C PHE A 615 -17.63 -36.29 -19.39
N THR A 616 -16.98 -36.55 -20.52
CA THR A 616 -15.76 -37.35 -20.63
C THR A 616 -14.65 -36.49 -21.24
N TYR A 617 -13.42 -36.64 -20.77
CA TYR A 617 -12.24 -35.98 -21.36
C TYR A 617 -11.27 -36.99 -21.99
N THR A 618 -10.41 -36.52 -22.89
CA THR A 618 -9.28 -37.27 -23.45
C THR A 618 -8.06 -36.35 -23.53
N VAL A 619 -6.92 -36.82 -23.01
CA VAL A 619 -5.64 -36.12 -23.15
C VAL A 619 -5.17 -36.26 -24.60
N LYS A 620 -5.28 -35.19 -25.38
CA LYS A 620 -4.90 -35.15 -26.80
C LYS A 620 -3.40 -34.93 -26.99
N ASN A 621 -2.81 -34.05 -26.20
CA ASN A 621 -1.40 -33.68 -26.28
C ASN A 621 -0.87 -33.22 -24.91
N VAL A 622 0.43 -33.38 -24.68
CA VAL A 622 1.16 -32.78 -23.57
C VAL A 622 2.48 -32.23 -24.12
N SER A 623 2.74 -30.93 -23.95
CA SER A 623 3.99 -30.32 -24.42
C SER A 623 5.19 -30.75 -23.56
N SER A 624 6.39 -30.62 -24.10
CA SER A 624 7.60 -30.63 -23.28
C SER A 624 7.63 -29.41 -22.34
N PRO A 625 8.28 -29.54 -21.16
CA PRO A 625 8.65 -28.39 -20.34
C PRO A 625 9.77 -27.58 -21.02
N ALA A 626 10.04 -26.37 -20.51
CA ALA A 626 11.20 -25.58 -20.90
C ALA A 626 12.49 -26.11 -20.26
N PHE A 627 12.40 -26.61 -19.02
CA PHE A 627 13.50 -27.15 -18.24
C PHE A 627 13.13 -28.51 -17.64
N GLY A 628 14.12 -29.38 -17.43
CA GLY A 628 13.91 -30.77 -17.05
C GLY A 628 13.44 -31.65 -18.21
N THR A 629 12.97 -32.86 -17.92
CA THR A 629 12.45 -33.78 -18.95
C THR A 629 11.10 -34.36 -18.52
N LEU A 630 10.25 -34.66 -19.51
CA LEU A 630 8.92 -35.24 -19.28
C LEU A 630 8.79 -36.54 -20.08
N THR A 631 8.56 -37.65 -19.39
CA THR A 631 8.42 -38.98 -20.00
C THR A 631 7.02 -39.54 -19.79
N LYS A 632 6.44 -40.17 -20.82
CA LYS A 632 5.12 -40.82 -20.70
C LYS A 632 5.29 -42.22 -20.09
N LYS A 633 4.76 -42.43 -18.88
CA LYS A 633 4.80 -43.70 -18.16
C LYS A 633 3.69 -44.65 -18.59
N ARG A 634 2.47 -44.13 -18.79
CA ARG A 634 1.30 -44.82 -19.37
C ARG A 634 0.29 -43.77 -19.86
N ASP A 635 -0.84 -44.20 -20.41
CA ASP A 635 -1.90 -43.26 -20.78
C ASP A 635 -2.39 -42.46 -19.54
N GLY A 636 -2.47 -41.14 -19.72
CA GLY A 636 -2.79 -40.18 -18.67
C GLY A 636 -1.72 -39.99 -17.57
N VAL A 637 -0.56 -40.66 -17.63
CA VAL A 637 0.48 -40.54 -16.59
C VAL A 637 1.86 -40.28 -17.15
N TYR A 638 2.48 -39.23 -16.62
CA TYR A 638 3.79 -38.75 -17.01
C TYR A 638 4.71 -38.65 -15.80
N VAL A 639 6.02 -38.77 -16.01
CA VAL A 639 7.03 -38.49 -14.98
C VAL A 639 7.83 -37.28 -15.44
N TYR A 640 7.84 -36.24 -14.61
CA TYR A 640 8.69 -35.07 -14.76
C TYR A 640 9.96 -35.25 -13.94
N THR A 641 11.11 -35.25 -14.59
CA THR A 641 12.43 -35.23 -13.95
C THR A 641 12.93 -33.78 -13.97
N PRO A 642 13.10 -33.12 -12.81
CA PRO A 642 13.57 -31.73 -12.76
C PRO A 642 14.98 -31.56 -13.32
N ASP A 643 15.28 -30.35 -13.80
CA ASP A 643 16.65 -29.93 -14.11
C ASP A 643 17.32 -29.35 -12.86
N GLU A 644 18.57 -29.71 -12.59
CA GLU A 644 19.31 -29.23 -11.41
C GLU A 644 19.64 -27.73 -11.50
N ALA A 645 19.78 -27.19 -12.73
CA ALA A 645 20.14 -25.79 -12.94
C ALA A 645 18.95 -24.81 -12.90
N ASN A 646 17.71 -25.30 -13.02
CA ASN A 646 16.51 -24.46 -13.13
C ASN A 646 15.45 -24.82 -12.09
N LYS A 647 15.01 -23.82 -11.32
CA LYS A 647 14.03 -24.01 -10.24
C LYS A 647 12.64 -24.41 -10.75
N THR A 648 12.18 -23.87 -11.89
CA THR A 648 10.86 -24.20 -12.45
C THR A 648 10.98 -25.05 -13.71
N SER A 649 9.92 -25.79 -14.05
CA SER A 649 9.81 -26.53 -15.32
C SER A 649 9.57 -25.61 -16.54
N GLY A 650 9.13 -24.38 -16.31
CA GLY A 650 8.37 -23.62 -17.30
C GLY A 650 7.02 -24.28 -17.62
N LYS A 651 6.25 -23.65 -18.52
CA LYS A 651 4.85 -24.01 -18.79
C LYS A 651 4.74 -25.31 -19.63
N ILE A 652 4.02 -26.29 -19.08
CA ILE A 652 3.62 -27.54 -19.73
C ILE A 652 2.14 -27.43 -20.11
N PHE A 653 1.81 -27.52 -21.40
CA PHE A 653 0.44 -27.41 -21.90
C PHE A 653 -0.16 -28.81 -22.08
N VAL A 654 -1.25 -29.09 -21.37
CA VAL A 654 -2.02 -30.34 -21.46
C VAL A 654 -3.32 -30.07 -22.22
N SER A 655 -3.37 -30.44 -23.50
CA SER A 655 -4.55 -30.26 -24.34
C SER A 655 -5.58 -31.37 -24.09
N LEU A 656 -6.77 -30.99 -23.62
CA LEU A 656 -7.89 -31.88 -23.31
C LEU A 656 -9.00 -31.69 -24.35
N GLY A 657 -9.42 -32.78 -24.99
CA GLY A 657 -10.71 -32.82 -25.67
C GLY A 657 -11.80 -33.20 -24.69
N ILE A 658 -12.85 -32.39 -24.57
CA ILE A 658 -13.99 -32.63 -23.68
C ILE A 658 -15.22 -32.93 -24.54
N ILE A 659 -15.97 -33.97 -24.18
CA ILE A 659 -17.26 -34.29 -24.80
C ILE A 659 -18.36 -34.33 -23.74
N LYS A 660 -19.53 -33.84 -24.10
CA LYS A 660 -20.77 -34.04 -23.33
C LYS A 660 -21.31 -35.43 -23.67
N ASP A 661 -21.52 -36.29 -22.66
CA ASP A 661 -21.76 -37.73 -22.87
C ASP A 661 -23.07 -38.07 -23.64
N ASP A 662 -24.06 -37.17 -23.61
CA ASP A 662 -25.33 -37.30 -24.34
C ASP A 662 -25.35 -36.51 -25.67
N GLY A 663 -24.25 -35.84 -26.02
CA GLY A 663 -24.12 -35.06 -27.26
C GLY A 663 -24.99 -33.79 -27.33
N ALA A 664 -25.49 -33.28 -26.20
CA ALA A 664 -26.40 -32.12 -26.18
C ALA A 664 -25.81 -30.83 -26.77
N PHE A 665 -24.48 -30.66 -26.70
CA PHE A 665 -23.74 -29.54 -27.30
C PHE A 665 -22.26 -29.92 -27.48
N THR A 666 -21.54 -29.17 -28.30
CA THR A 666 -20.08 -29.28 -28.46
C THR A 666 -19.34 -28.46 -27.40
N VAL A 667 -18.12 -28.87 -27.07
CA VAL A 667 -17.22 -28.18 -26.15
C VAL A 667 -15.87 -28.07 -26.85
N ASP A 668 -15.25 -26.89 -26.82
CA ASP A 668 -13.93 -26.68 -27.40
C ASP A 668 -12.82 -27.34 -26.58
N ASP A 669 -11.69 -27.61 -27.24
CA ASP A 669 -10.49 -28.15 -26.58
C ASP A 669 -9.93 -27.13 -25.58
N VAL A 670 -9.72 -27.58 -24.33
CA VAL A 670 -9.14 -26.76 -23.25
C VAL A 670 -7.72 -27.22 -22.97
N GLU A 671 -6.80 -26.27 -22.84
CA GLU A 671 -5.44 -26.53 -22.36
C GLU A 671 -5.32 -26.16 -20.88
N LEU A 672 -4.93 -27.12 -20.05
CA LEU A 672 -4.45 -26.83 -18.71
C LEU A 672 -2.97 -26.46 -18.80
N VAL A 673 -2.58 -25.36 -18.14
CA VAL A 673 -1.18 -24.95 -18.02
C VAL A 673 -0.67 -25.48 -16.69
N LEU A 674 0.23 -26.45 -16.74
CA LEU A 674 0.91 -26.98 -15.56
C LEU A 674 2.30 -26.36 -15.47
N GLU A 675 2.78 -26.11 -14.26
CA GLU A 675 4.16 -25.70 -14.00
C GLU A 675 4.57 -26.18 -12.63
N PHE A 676 5.80 -26.69 -12.52
CA PHE A 676 6.34 -27.22 -11.27
C PHE A 676 7.51 -26.35 -10.81
N SER A 677 7.60 -26.10 -9.50
CA SER A 677 8.76 -25.48 -8.88
C SER A 677 9.40 -26.45 -7.92
N GLN A 678 10.71 -26.62 -8.01
CA GLN A 678 11.48 -27.30 -6.99
C GLN A 678 11.44 -26.49 -5.69
N LYS A 679 11.14 -27.16 -4.59
CA LYS A 679 11.37 -26.65 -3.23
C LYS A 679 12.87 -26.50 -3.01
N GLN A 680 13.25 -25.82 -1.93
CA GLN A 680 14.59 -25.94 -1.40
C GLN A 680 14.80 -27.31 -0.75
N TYR A 681 16.02 -27.82 -0.83
CA TYR A 681 16.36 -29.15 -0.29
C TYR A 681 16.29 -29.14 1.24
N LYS A 682 15.18 -29.66 1.77
CA LYS A 682 14.93 -29.91 3.21
C LYS A 682 15.34 -28.73 4.11
N PRO A 683 14.75 -27.53 3.95
CA PRO A 683 15.24 -26.29 4.57
C PRO A 683 15.29 -26.35 6.11
N ASN A 684 14.41 -27.15 6.73
CA ASN A 684 14.32 -27.34 8.18
C ASN A 684 14.97 -28.65 8.67
N THR A 685 15.75 -29.34 7.83
CA THR A 685 16.51 -30.53 8.22
C THR A 685 18.00 -30.20 8.18
N LEU A 686 18.58 -30.11 9.37
CA LEU A 686 19.99 -29.77 9.56
C LEU A 686 20.92 -30.85 9.04
N GLU A 687 22.17 -30.45 8.84
CA GLU A 687 23.25 -31.32 8.38
C GLU A 687 23.92 -31.99 9.57
N ARG A 688 24.20 -33.29 9.50
CA ARG A 688 24.95 -34.03 10.51
C ARG A 688 26.15 -34.73 9.91
N THR A 689 27.32 -34.54 10.49
CA THR A 689 28.53 -35.33 10.20
C THR A 689 28.79 -36.28 11.37
N VAL A 690 28.93 -37.58 11.08
CA VAL A 690 29.16 -38.64 12.07
C VAL A 690 30.55 -39.24 11.86
N TYR A 691 31.43 -39.05 12.84
CA TYR A 691 32.76 -39.67 12.90
C TYR A 691 32.71 -40.85 13.87
N THR A 692 33.20 -42.03 13.49
CA THR A 692 33.33 -43.19 14.40
C THR A 692 34.79 -43.50 14.68
N TYR A 693 35.10 -43.99 15.88
CA TYR A 693 36.47 -44.22 16.34
C TYR A 693 36.64 -45.64 16.89
N SER A 694 37.89 -46.09 16.99
CA SER A 694 38.24 -47.18 17.89
C SER A 694 38.23 -46.68 19.34
N ALA A 695 38.10 -47.58 20.32
CA ALA A 695 38.18 -47.21 21.74
C ALA A 695 39.51 -46.55 22.14
N GLU A 696 40.60 -46.84 21.41
CA GLU A 696 41.96 -46.33 21.66
C GLU A 696 42.19 -44.93 21.07
N ASN A 697 41.44 -44.56 20.03
CA ASN A 697 41.57 -43.28 19.31
C ASN A 697 40.43 -42.29 19.66
N MET A 698 39.54 -42.63 20.60
CA MET A 698 38.40 -41.79 20.94
C MET A 698 38.83 -40.60 21.81
N TYR A 699 38.49 -39.38 21.36
CA TYR A 699 38.79 -38.13 22.08
C TYR A 699 38.21 -38.07 23.49
N SER A 700 38.90 -37.33 24.36
CA SER A 700 38.52 -37.18 25.78
C SER A 700 37.54 -36.02 26.03
N GLY A 701 37.53 -35.02 25.15
CA GLY A 701 36.64 -33.87 25.18
C GLY A 701 36.37 -33.32 23.79
N VAL A 702 35.37 -32.42 23.68
CA VAL A 702 34.95 -31.88 22.37
C VAL A 702 35.96 -30.88 21.82
N LYS A 703 36.50 -29.98 22.66
CA LYS A 703 37.50 -28.98 22.25
C LYS A 703 38.71 -29.62 21.57
N GLU A 704 39.31 -30.62 22.22
CA GLU A 704 40.44 -31.42 21.70
C GLU A 704 40.13 -32.02 20.32
N ALA A 705 38.92 -32.54 20.12
CA ALA A 705 38.51 -33.14 18.85
C ALA A 705 38.41 -32.11 17.72
N VAL A 706 37.93 -30.89 17.99
CA VAL A 706 37.82 -29.84 16.96
C VAL A 706 39.18 -29.22 16.66
N GLU A 707 40.00 -28.97 17.68
CA GLU A 707 41.37 -28.43 17.53
C GLU A 707 42.29 -29.37 16.72
N ASN A 708 42.02 -30.68 16.74
CA ASN A 708 42.73 -31.70 15.94
C ASN A 708 41.97 -32.10 14.65
N GLU A 709 41.04 -31.28 14.17
CA GLU A 709 40.27 -31.50 12.93
C GLU A 709 39.59 -32.90 12.84
N TYR A 710 39.15 -33.44 13.98
CA TYR A 710 38.57 -34.78 14.13
C TYR A 710 39.48 -35.93 13.66
N ALA A 711 40.81 -35.74 13.62
CA ALA A 711 41.74 -36.75 13.12
C ALA A 711 41.62 -38.11 13.84
N GLY A 712 41.90 -39.20 13.14
CA GLY A 712 41.96 -40.56 13.72
C GLY A 712 40.66 -41.38 13.69
N TYR A 713 39.61 -40.88 13.02
CA TYR A 713 38.36 -41.64 12.81
C TYR A 713 38.56 -42.90 11.94
N THR A 714 37.72 -43.90 12.17
CA THR A 714 37.58 -45.12 11.35
C THR A 714 36.68 -44.87 10.13
N THR A 715 35.58 -44.13 10.32
CA THR A 715 34.64 -43.73 9.26
C THR A 715 34.13 -42.32 9.48
N VAL A 716 33.86 -41.58 8.40
CA VAL A 716 33.09 -40.34 8.40
C VAL A 716 31.91 -40.47 7.44
N THR A 717 30.74 -40.01 7.85
CA THR A 717 29.52 -39.94 7.02
C THR A 717 28.88 -38.58 7.19
N GLU A 718 28.52 -37.92 6.09
CA GLU A 718 27.63 -36.75 6.10
C GLU A 718 26.21 -37.21 5.73
N GLU A 719 25.23 -36.76 6.51
CA GLU A 719 23.83 -37.19 6.41
C GLU A 719 22.87 -36.08 6.88
N ASP A 720 21.58 -36.27 6.65
CA ASP A 720 20.54 -35.42 7.24
C ASP A 720 20.39 -35.74 8.74
N ASN A 721 20.16 -34.72 9.58
CA ASN A 721 19.93 -34.89 11.01
C ASN A 721 18.53 -35.46 11.30
N THR A 722 18.29 -36.73 10.92
CA THR A 722 17.02 -37.44 11.14
C THR A 722 17.08 -38.27 12.42
N ASN A 723 16.97 -37.62 13.57
CA ASN A 723 16.68 -38.25 14.86
C ASN A 723 15.25 -37.95 15.32
N ARG A 724 14.82 -38.62 16.39
CA ARG A 724 13.62 -38.22 17.13
C ARG A 724 13.84 -36.79 17.64
N VAL A 725 12.97 -35.87 17.25
CA VAL A 725 12.93 -34.51 17.82
C VAL A 725 12.13 -34.57 19.12
N GLN A 726 12.68 -33.97 20.19
CA GLN A 726 12.00 -33.81 21.48
C GLN A 726 11.43 -32.40 21.62
N ASN A 727 12.18 -31.36 21.23
CA ASN A 727 11.80 -29.95 21.45
C ASN A 727 12.12 -29.01 20.28
N GLY A 728 13.16 -29.29 19.47
CA GLY A 728 13.56 -28.42 18.35
C GLY A 728 14.54 -29.13 17.41
N ASN A 729 14.65 -28.65 16.15
CA ASN A 729 15.45 -29.36 15.14
C ASN A 729 16.98 -29.21 15.31
N ALA A 730 17.45 -28.26 16.13
CA ALA A 730 18.86 -28.05 16.49
C ALA A 730 19.33 -28.97 17.63
N GLU A 731 18.95 -30.25 17.59
CA GLU A 731 19.26 -31.23 18.64
C GLU A 731 19.54 -32.64 18.07
N ILE A 732 20.43 -33.40 18.74
CA ILE A 732 20.54 -34.86 18.57
C ILE A 732 20.01 -35.51 19.84
N TRP A 733 19.05 -36.42 19.67
CA TRP A 733 18.49 -37.25 20.71
C TRP A 733 18.60 -38.73 20.32
N GLU A 734 18.98 -39.61 21.24
CA GLU A 734 19.16 -41.06 21.01
C GLU A 734 20.13 -41.36 19.82
N PRO A 735 21.42 -40.96 19.92
CA PRO A 735 22.39 -41.05 18.82
C PRO A 735 22.70 -42.49 18.39
N SER A 736 22.87 -42.68 17.09
CA SER A 736 23.32 -43.93 16.46
C SER A 736 24.53 -43.66 15.56
N PRO A 737 25.70 -44.29 15.79
CA PRO A 737 25.97 -45.30 16.81
C PRO A 737 25.98 -44.72 18.23
N GLY A 738 25.58 -45.53 19.22
CA GLY A 738 25.40 -45.12 20.61
C GLY A 738 26.66 -45.10 21.47
N SER A 739 27.86 -45.10 20.90
CA SER A 739 29.14 -44.95 21.62
C SER A 739 30.30 -44.81 20.62
N GLN A 740 31.45 -44.29 21.06
CA GLN A 740 32.69 -44.22 20.25
C GLN A 740 32.52 -43.42 18.95
N ALA A 741 31.72 -42.35 19.03
CA ALA A 741 31.47 -41.48 17.90
C ALA A 741 31.41 -40.01 18.32
N ILE A 742 31.71 -39.13 17.35
CA ILE A 742 31.49 -37.69 17.46
C ILE A 742 30.47 -37.31 16.40
N MET A 743 29.46 -36.56 16.80
CA MET A 743 28.42 -36.08 15.89
C MET A 743 28.40 -34.55 15.90
N GLU A 744 28.62 -33.95 14.75
CA GLU A 744 28.48 -32.50 14.55
C GLU A 744 27.18 -32.22 13.80
N ILE A 745 26.29 -31.40 14.37
CA ILE A 745 25.16 -30.81 13.64
C ILE A 745 25.47 -29.38 13.22
N ARG A 746 25.10 -29.03 11.98
CA ARG A 746 25.33 -27.70 11.39
C ARG A 746 24.02 -27.07 10.93
N GLY A 747 23.89 -25.77 11.16
CA GLY A 747 22.73 -24.99 10.72
C GLY A 747 22.92 -23.49 10.93
N LYS A 748 21.89 -22.72 10.56
CA LYS A 748 21.87 -21.26 10.71
C LYS A 748 20.48 -20.73 11.03
N PHE A 749 20.40 -19.55 11.64
CA PHE A 749 19.14 -18.88 11.94
C PHE A 749 19.25 -17.38 11.66
N ARG A 750 18.11 -16.74 11.34
CA ARG A 750 18.02 -15.31 11.05
C ARG A 750 17.51 -14.57 12.27
N ILE A 751 18.12 -13.44 12.58
CA ILE A 751 17.75 -12.61 13.72
C ILE A 751 16.55 -11.74 13.37
N SER A 752 15.49 -11.80 14.18
CA SER A 752 14.20 -11.14 13.92
C SER A 752 14.15 -9.67 14.34
N SER A 753 15.08 -9.22 15.19
CA SER A 753 15.13 -7.83 15.67
C SER A 753 16.49 -7.52 16.29
N ASP A 754 16.90 -6.26 16.29
CA ASP A 754 18.13 -5.81 16.95
C ASP A 754 18.16 -6.11 18.46
N GLY A 755 19.35 -6.45 18.97
CA GLY A 755 19.68 -6.42 20.39
C GLY A 755 20.57 -7.57 20.84
N LYS A 756 20.68 -7.72 22.16
CA LYS A 756 21.47 -8.78 22.79
C LYS A 756 20.72 -10.12 22.79
N TYR A 757 21.43 -11.18 22.43
CA TYR A 757 20.94 -12.56 22.42
C TYR A 757 21.91 -13.51 23.13
N ARG A 758 21.37 -14.46 23.90
CA ARG A 758 22.11 -15.60 24.45
C ARG A 758 21.95 -16.80 23.53
N ILE A 759 23.06 -17.38 23.08
CA ILE A 759 23.08 -18.69 22.41
C ILE A 759 23.67 -19.68 23.41
N ALA A 760 22.87 -20.68 23.80
CA ALA A 760 23.23 -21.64 24.85
C ALA A 760 23.29 -23.08 24.31
N LEU A 761 24.02 -23.93 25.01
CA LEU A 761 24.12 -25.36 24.73
C LEU A 761 23.62 -26.18 25.92
N ARG A 762 22.91 -27.26 25.63
CA ARG A 762 22.71 -28.39 26.54
C ARG A 762 23.30 -29.65 25.91
N GLY A 763 23.80 -30.56 26.74
CA GLY A 763 24.21 -31.89 26.28
C GLY A 763 24.45 -32.83 27.44
N ARG A 764 24.67 -34.13 27.16
CA ARG A 764 25.01 -35.14 28.17
C ARG A 764 26.45 -35.63 28.01
N THR A 765 27.16 -35.64 29.14
CA THR A 765 28.59 -35.93 29.28
C THR A 765 29.49 -34.84 28.68
N TYR A 766 29.65 -34.77 27.35
CA TYR A 766 30.49 -33.75 26.71
C TYR A 766 29.85 -33.24 25.41
N ALA A 767 29.68 -31.93 25.29
CA ALA A 767 29.13 -31.27 24.11
C ALA A 767 29.76 -29.88 23.93
N GLY A 768 30.03 -29.45 22.70
CA GLY A 768 30.56 -28.11 22.41
C GLY A 768 29.73 -27.39 21.36
N LEU A 769 29.70 -26.06 21.43
CA LEU A 769 29.03 -25.19 20.48
C LEU A 769 30.07 -24.26 19.86
N TYR A 770 29.99 -24.11 18.54
CA TYR A 770 30.76 -23.12 17.81
C TYR A 770 29.79 -22.24 17.03
N VAL A 771 30.02 -20.93 17.02
CA VAL A 771 29.17 -19.93 16.37
C VAL A 771 29.99 -19.16 15.34
N SER A 772 29.35 -18.72 14.26
CA SER A 772 29.94 -17.92 13.20
C SER A 772 28.94 -16.87 12.72
N LEU A 773 29.40 -15.63 12.58
CA LEU A 773 28.60 -14.49 12.10
C LEU A 773 28.78 -14.22 10.60
N ASP A 774 29.76 -14.85 9.96
CA ASP A 774 30.09 -14.75 8.53
C ASP A 774 29.88 -16.07 7.75
N GLY A 775 29.56 -17.18 8.46
CA GLY A 775 29.43 -18.53 7.93
C GLY A 775 30.75 -19.22 7.59
N LYS A 776 31.90 -18.61 7.93
CA LYS A 776 33.25 -19.10 7.58
C LYS A 776 34.13 -19.28 8.82
N SER A 777 34.18 -18.25 9.65
CA SER A 777 35.01 -18.14 10.84
C SER A 777 34.18 -18.57 12.06
N TYR A 778 34.51 -19.73 12.64
CA TYR A 778 33.79 -20.29 13.78
C TYR A 778 34.62 -20.16 15.07
N GLU A 779 34.05 -19.51 16.08
CA GLU A 779 34.59 -19.44 17.44
C GLU A 779 33.87 -20.40 18.38
N MET A 780 34.48 -20.79 19.50
CA MET A 780 33.85 -21.64 20.50
C MET A 780 32.94 -20.80 21.41
N ALA A 781 31.65 -21.12 21.43
CA ALA A 781 30.61 -20.40 22.16
C ALA A 781 30.07 -21.16 23.39
N ALA A 782 30.36 -22.47 23.52
CA ALA A 782 30.14 -23.25 24.75
C ALA A 782 30.98 -24.53 24.77
N ASP A 783 31.41 -24.97 25.95
CA ASP A 783 32.04 -26.27 26.24
C ASP A 783 31.35 -26.91 27.47
N VAL A 784 30.38 -27.78 27.23
CA VAL A 784 29.49 -28.38 28.25
C VAL A 784 30.06 -29.70 28.76
N VAL A 785 30.39 -29.75 30.05
CA VAL A 785 30.85 -30.96 30.76
C VAL A 785 29.78 -31.45 31.76
N ASN A 786 28.69 -32.00 31.24
CA ASN A 786 27.53 -32.43 32.03
C ASN A 786 27.57 -33.92 32.38
N THR A 787 28.44 -34.29 33.32
CA THR A 787 28.58 -35.68 33.81
C THR A 787 27.36 -36.17 34.61
N GLN A 788 26.56 -35.25 35.19
CA GLN A 788 25.30 -35.60 35.87
C GLN A 788 24.16 -35.93 34.87
N GLY A 789 24.30 -35.52 33.60
CA GLY A 789 23.38 -35.85 32.52
C GLY A 789 22.02 -35.14 32.57
N LEU A 790 21.95 -33.98 33.25
CA LEU A 790 20.74 -33.16 33.38
C LEU A 790 20.23 -32.67 32.00
N PRO A 791 18.91 -32.62 31.75
CA PRO A 791 18.36 -32.28 30.43
C PRO A 791 18.09 -30.78 30.19
N ALA A 792 18.27 -29.91 31.19
CA ALA A 792 18.00 -28.48 31.06
C ALA A 792 19.19 -27.72 30.43
N PHE A 793 18.94 -26.50 29.94
CA PHE A 793 20.01 -25.52 29.75
C PHE A 793 20.45 -25.04 31.14
N ASP A 794 21.69 -25.31 31.52
CA ASP A 794 22.26 -24.79 32.75
C ASP A 794 22.89 -23.43 32.47
N LEU A 795 22.13 -22.38 32.78
CA LEU A 795 22.52 -20.98 32.60
C LEU A 795 23.35 -20.44 33.79
N THR A 796 23.70 -21.28 34.77
CA THR A 796 24.53 -20.89 35.91
C THR A 796 26.03 -21.04 35.66
N ASP A 797 26.41 -21.80 34.62
CA ASP A 797 27.78 -21.94 34.14
C ASP A 797 27.95 -21.14 32.85
N GLU A 798 28.88 -20.18 32.85
CA GLU A 798 29.21 -19.35 31.68
C GLU A 798 29.86 -20.14 30.55
N ASN A 799 30.43 -21.33 30.81
CA ASN A 799 30.95 -22.21 29.77
C ASN A 799 29.83 -22.84 28.92
N HIS A 800 28.56 -22.71 29.30
CA HIS A 800 27.43 -23.32 28.59
C HIS A 800 26.73 -22.38 27.59
N TYR A 801 27.16 -21.12 27.45
CA TYR A 801 26.55 -20.15 26.54
C TYR A 801 27.51 -19.02 26.16
N THR A 802 27.17 -18.28 25.10
CA THR A 802 27.78 -16.97 24.81
C THR A 802 26.68 -15.96 24.46
N ASP A 803 26.90 -14.71 24.88
CA ASP A 803 26.01 -13.58 24.59
C ASP A 803 26.56 -12.75 23.42
N TYR A 804 25.70 -12.43 22.46
CA TYR A 804 26.03 -11.68 21.25
C TYR A 804 25.14 -10.44 21.10
N GLU A 805 25.71 -9.32 20.67
CA GLU A 805 24.94 -8.21 20.09
C GLU A 805 24.71 -8.51 18.60
N LEU A 806 23.44 -8.58 18.20
CA LEU A 806 23.06 -9.02 16.85
C LEU A 806 22.07 -8.05 16.21
N LYS A 807 22.14 -7.97 14.87
CA LYS A 807 21.30 -7.09 14.06
C LYS A 807 20.15 -7.84 13.41
N LYS A 808 19.00 -7.17 13.25
CA LYS A 808 17.87 -7.68 12.49
C LYS A 808 18.32 -8.10 11.09
N GLY A 809 17.80 -9.23 10.62
CA GLY A 809 18.15 -9.81 9.33
C GLY A 809 19.49 -10.55 9.30
N GLN A 810 20.37 -10.38 10.29
CA GLN A 810 21.66 -11.07 10.37
C GLN A 810 21.48 -12.59 10.42
N TRP A 811 22.33 -13.32 9.69
CA TRP A 811 22.42 -14.77 9.75
C TRP A 811 23.49 -15.19 10.74
N VAL A 812 23.12 -16.02 11.71
CA VAL A 812 24.04 -16.65 12.65
C VAL A 812 24.12 -18.14 12.32
N TYR A 813 25.34 -18.64 12.13
CA TYR A 813 25.64 -20.02 11.81
C TYR A 813 26.18 -20.73 13.06
N PHE A 814 25.91 -22.02 13.21
CA PHE A 814 26.44 -22.81 14.32
C PHE A 814 26.87 -24.21 13.90
N LYS A 815 27.76 -24.78 14.74
CA LYS A 815 28.14 -26.19 14.77
C LYS A 815 27.99 -26.66 16.22
N ALA A 816 27.12 -27.64 16.48
CA ALA A 816 27.02 -28.25 17.81
C ALA A 816 27.58 -29.68 17.75
N VAL A 817 28.61 -29.95 18.54
CA VAL A 817 29.43 -31.17 18.49
C VAL A 817 29.19 -32.00 19.75
N LEU A 818 28.68 -33.22 19.59
CA LEU A 818 28.39 -34.17 20.67
C LEU A 818 29.45 -35.28 20.72
N LEU A 819 30.06 -35.50 21.88
CA LEU A 819 30.84 -36.71 22.14
C LEU A 819 29.91 -37.83 22.60
N VAL A 820 29.70 -38.85 21.75
CA VAL A 820 28.80 -39.97 22.05
C VAL A 820 29.53 -41.01 22.91
N THR A 821 29.38 -40.89 24.22
CA THR A 821 29.96 -41.82 25.20
C THR A 821 29.07 -43.03 25.47
N ASN A 822 27.75 -42.87 25.33
CA ASN A 822 26.75 -43.92 25.54
C ASN A 822 25.44 -43.57 24.80
N SER A 823 24.53 -44.55 24.67
CA SER A 823 23.30 -44.43 23.87
C SER A 823 22.29 -43.42 24.39
N SER A 824 22.53 -42.85 25.58
CA SER A 824 21.70 -41.79 26.16
C SER A 824 22.29 -40.39 26.00
N SER A 825 23.48 -40.24 25.40
CA SER A 825 24.05 -38.93 25.03
C SER A 825 23.04 -38.11 24.21
N PHE A 826 23.04 -36.79 24.39
CA PHE A 826 22.23 -35.86 23.60
C PHE A 826 22.95 -34.52 23.52
N ILE A 827 22.53 -33.68 22.56
CA ILE A 827 22.94 -32.27 22.44
C ILE A 827 21.74 -31.44 21.97
N GLY A 828 21.64 -30.18 22.36
CA GLY A 828 20.63 -29.26 21.84
C GLY A 828 21.03 -27.80 22.01
N VAL A 829 20.79 -26.98 20.99
CA VAL A 829 21.08 -25.53 21.00
C VAL A 829 19.86 -24.75 21.46
N GLY A 830 20.08 -23.69 22.22
CA GLY A 830 19.06 -22.77 22.69
C GLY A 830 19.34 -21.33 22.29
N LEU A 831 18.28 -20.54 22.12
CA LEU A 831 18.33 -19.11 21.82
C LEU A 831 17.37 -18.36 22.75
N GLY A 832 17.83 -17.25 23.32
CA GLY A 832 17.00 -16.29 24.04
C GLY A 832 17.40 -14.86 23.69
N LYS A 833 16.42 -13.97 23.51
CA LYS A 833 16.67 -12.53 23.45
C LYS A 833 16.65 -11.96 24.87
N PHE A 834 17.50 -10.99 25.14
CA PHE A 834 17.42 -10.20 26.38
C PHE A 834 16.24 -9.22 26.35
N ASP A 835 15.57 -9.09 27.48
CA ASP A 835 14.63 -8.02 27.82
C ASP A 835 15.15 -7.34 29.11
N GLY A 836 15.74 -6.16 28.94
CA GLY A 836 16.67 -5.62 29.93
C GLY A 836 17.81 -6.61 30.22
N ASP A 837 18.01 -6.94 31.50
CA ASP A 837 19.01 -7.91 31.94
C ASP A 837 18.49 -9.37 31.96
N THR A 838 17.21 -9.60 31.67
CA THR A 838 16.60 -10.95 31.75
C THR A 838 16.64 -11.64 30.40
N VAL A 839 17.04 -12.92 30.36
CA VAL A 839 16.98 -13.73 29.14
C VAL A 839 16.28 -15.07 29.40
N ASN A 840 15.28 -15.39 28.58
CA ASN A 840 14.62 -16.69 28.58
C ASN A 840 15.09 -17.49 27.37
N VAL A 841 15.86 -18.55 27.61
CA VAL A 841 16.41 -19.41 26.54
C VAL A 841 15.37 -20.47 26.16
N SER A 842 15.05 -20.51 24.87
CA SER A 842 14.14 -21.47 24.24
C SER A 842 14.91 -22.42 23.31
N TYR A 843 14.33 -23.57 22.97
CA TYR A 843 14.96 -24.52 22.04
C TYR A 843 15.04 -23.93 20.63
N LEU A 844 16.23 -23.92 20.05
CA LEU A 844 16.45 -23.34 18.72
C LEU A 844 15.81 -24.23 17.65
N ASN A 845 15.04 -23.59 16.77
CA ASN A 845 14.73 -24.13 15.45
C ASN A 845 15.50 -23.32 14.42
N ALA A 846 16.23 -24.02 13.55
CA ALA A 846 17.18 -23.45 12.60
C ALA A 846 16.97 -23.99 11.19
N TYR A 847 17.55 -23.29 10.24
CA TYR A 847 17.59 -23.68 8.83
C TYR A 847 18.88 -24.41 8.50
N ARG A 848 18.84 -25.24 7.46
CA ARG A 848 20.02 -25.84 6.82
C ARG A 848 20.95 -24.74 6.30
N ASN A 849 22.26 -24.98 6.26
CA ASN A 849 23.21 -23.95 5.79
C ASN A 849 22.96 -23.52 4.34
N SER A 850 22.49 -24.43 3.49
CA SER A 850 22.11 -24.17 2.09
C SER A 850 20.77 -23.44 1.91
N TYR A 851 19.99 -23.19 2.97
CA TYR A 851 18.74 -22.43 2.87
C TYR A 851 18.99 -20.98 2.42
N LEU A 852 18.15 -20.48 1.52
CA LEU A 852 18.16 -19.08 1.08
C LEU A 852 16.74 -18.51 1.20
N PRO A 853 16.55 -17.31 1.78
CA PRO A 853 15.27 -16.61 1.69
C PRO A 853 14.82 -16.47 0.24
N GLU A 854 13.54 -16.71 -0.01
CA GLU A 854 12.97 -16.55 -1.35
C GLU A 854 12.27 -15.21 -1.46
N THR A 855 12.88 -14.28 -2.18
CA THR A 855 12.22 -13.03 -2.54
C THR A 855 11.03 -13.30 -3.44
N PHE A 856 9.91 -12.64 -3.16
CA PHE A 856 8.78 -12.55 -4.07
C PHE A 856 8.44 -11.08 -4.28
N THR A 857 8.39 -10.68 -5.54
CA THR A 857 7.95 -9.36 -5.96
C THR A 857 6.86 -9.57 -6.98
N SER A 858 5.70 -8.98 -6.74
CA SER A 858 4.63 -8.86 -7.72
C SER A 858 4.74 -7.54 -8.46
N ASP A 859 4.44 -7.53 -9.75
CA ASP A 859 4.25 -6.30 -10.51
C ASP A 859 2.91 -5.63 -10.18
N TYR A 860 2.75 -4.39 -10.62
CA TYR A 860 1.47 -3.70 -10.62
C TYR A 860 0.53 -4.33 -11.66
N PHE A 861 -0.64 -4.81 -11.23
CA PHE A 861 -1.63 -5.39 -12.14
C PHE A 861 -2.48 -4.33 -12.85
N TYR A 862 -2.77 -3.24 -12.13
CA TYR A 862 -3.25 -1.97 -12.68
C TYR A 862 -2.32 -0.86 -12.18
N GLN A 863 -2.29 0.27 -12.89
CA GLN A 863 -1.51 1.46 -12.51
C GLN A 863 -2.46 2.64 -12.23
N ARG A 864 -1.96 3.65 -11.52
CA ARG A 864 -2.61 4.97 -11.45
C ARG A 864 -2.49 5.64 -12.83
N GLU A 865 -3.59 6.23 -13.32
CA GLU A 865 -3.61 7.01 -14.56
C GLU A 865 -3.97 8.46 -14.20
N TYR A 866 -3.04 9.40 -14.42
CA TYR A 866 -3.27 10.80 -14.09
C TYR A 866 -3.42 11.62 -15.37
N ALA A 867 -4.67 11.74 -15.83
CA ALA A 867 -4.98 12.65 -16.93
C ALA A 867 -4.60 14.09 -16.57
N TYR A 868 -3.94 14.77 -17.51
CA TYR A 868 -3.56 16.16 -17.45
C TYR A 868 -4.01 16.89 -18.71
N THR A 869 -4.52 18.11 -18.50
CA THR A 869 -4.81 19.07 -19.56
C THR A 869 -3.92 20.28 -19.31
N TYR A 870 -2.98 20.53 -20.21
CA TYR A 870 -2.30 21.83 -20.24
C TYR A 870 -3.32 22.89 -20.60
N SER A 871 -3.26 24.06 -19.95
CA SER A 871 -4.07 25.21 -20.30
C SER A 871 -3.26 26.48 -20.07
N GLU A 872 -3.04 27.22 -21.15
CA GLU A 872 -2.41 28.54 -21.16
C GLU A 872 -3.47 29.57 -21.55
N THR A 873 -3.76 30.51 -20.66
CA THR A 873 -4.67 31.64 -20.91
C THR A 873 -3.81 32.91 -21.01
N PRO A 874 -3.81 33.62 -22.14
CA PRO A 874 -3.07 34.88 -22.27
C PRO A 874 -3.61 35.96 -21.32
N ASP A 875 -2.72 36.72 -20.69
CA ASP A 875 -3.04 37.90 -19.86
C ASP A 875 -3.20 39.18 -20.71
N ALA A 876 -3.54 38.99 -21.99
CA ALA A 876 -3.50 40.02 -23.00
C ALA A 876 -4.71 40.95 -22.89
N LYS A 877 -4.46 42.26 -22.68
CA LYS A 877 -5.52 43.27 -22.63
C LYS A 877 -6.13 43.51 -24.02
N GLN A 878 -7.33 42.96 -24.20
CA GLN A 878 -8.13 43.10 -25.41
C GLN A 878 -8.67 44.54 -25.56
N SER A 879 -8.93 44.96 -26.80
CA SER A 879 -9.53 46.27 -27.10
C SER A 879 -10.39 46.23 -28.36
N LEU A 880 -11.44 47.07 -28.38
CA LEU A 880 -12.37 47.17 -29.49
C LEU A 880 -11.71 47.73 -30.76
N VAL A 881 -11.89 47.05 -31.89
CA VAL A 881 -11.56 47.59 -33.22
C VAL A 881 -12.82 48.12 -33.91
N GLU A 882 -13.88 47.30 -33.98
CA GLU A 882 -15.13 47.65 -34.65
C GLU A 882 -16.30 46.86 -34.06
N THR A 883 -17.49 47.46 -33.99
CA THR A 883 -18.74 46.74 -33.67
C THR A 883 -19.95 47.47 -34.24
N ASN A 884 -21.04 46.72 -34.47
CA ASN A 884 -22.38 47.28 -34.71
C ASN A 884 -23.28 47.28 -33.45
N TYR A 885 -22.73 46.92 -32.29
CA TYR A 885 -23.47 46.80 -31.04
C TYR A 885 -24.14 48.12 -30.61
N SER A 886 -25.42 48.01 -30.23
CA SER A 886 -26.19 49.08 -29.60
C SER A 886 -26.64 48.66 -28.20
N PRO A 887 -26.32 49.44 -27.15
CA PRO A 887 -26.59 49.06 -25.77
C PRO A 887 -28.05 49.28 -25.36
N TRP A 888 -28.56 48.42 -24.47
CA TRP A 888 -29.92 48.54 -23.93
C TRP A 888 -30.17 49.89 -23.22
N ASP A 889 -29.19 50.34 -22.44
CA ASP A 889 -29.08 51.68 -21.89
C ASP A 889 -27.61 51.98 -21.54
N ALA A 890 -27.33 53.16 -21.00
CA ALA A 890 -25.96 53.63 -20.73
C ALA A 890 -25.17 52.81 -19.68
N ASN A 891 -25.79 51.86 -18.98
CA ASN A 891 -25.11 51.00 -18.01
C ASN A 891 -24.47 49.75 -18.65
N TYR A 892 -24.68 49.51 -19.95
CA TYR A 892 -24.14 48.34 -20.67
C TYR A 892 -23.26 48.75 -21.88
N PRO A 893 -22.23 49.62 -21.71
CA PRO A 893 -21.36 50.01 -22.82
C PRO A 893 -20.58 48.81 -23.36
N ILE A 894 -20.18 48.83 -24.64
CA ILE A 894 -19.34 47.77 -25.22
C ILE A 894 -18.00 47.61 -24.50
N ASP A 895 -17.48 48.70 -23.94
CA ASP A 895 -16.22 48.74 -23.18
C ASP A 895 -16.25 47.84 -21.94
N ALA A 896 -17.43 47.43 -21.46
CA ALA A 896 -17.61 46.46 -20.38
C ALA A 896 -17.05 45.06 -20.72
N LEU A 897 -16.75 44.76 -21.99
CA LEU A 897 -16.05 43.53 -22.40
C LEU A 897 -14.53 43.57 -22.15
N PHE A 898 -13.98 44.75 -21.89
CA PHE A 898 -12.54 45.06 -21.96
C PHE A 898 -12.02 45.84 -20.75
N ASP A 899 -12.85 46.07 -19.73
CA ASP A 899 -12.44 46.72 -18.49
C ASP A 899 -11.81 45.73 -17.49
N ASP A 900 -11.32 46.24 -16.36
CA ASP A 900 -10.67 45.43 -15.31
C ASP A 900 -11.69 44.76 -14.34
N ASP A 901 -13.00 44.90 -14.56
CA ASP A 901 -14.07 44.34 -13.73
C ASP A 901 -14.82 43.22 -14.49
N ASP A 902 -14.30 42.00 -14.33
CA ASP A 902 -14.83 40.73 -14.85
C ASP A 902 -16.31 40.44 -14.49
N THR A 903 -16.98 41.28 -13.69
CA THR A 903 -18.41 41.19 -13.37
C THR A 903 -19.30 42.10 -14.21
N ASN A 904 -18.75 43.11 -14.89
CA ASN A 904 -19.48 43.94 -15.85
C ASN A 904 -19.88 43.12 -17.10
N PHE A 905 -20.94 43.53 -17.78
CA PHE A 905 -21.45 42.84 -18.97
C PHE A 905 -22.14 43.77 -19.96
N ILE A 906 -22.14 43.36 -21.22
CA ILE A 906 -22.96 44.00 -22.26
C ILE A 906 -24.39 43.43 -22.26
N HIS A 907 -25.34 44.22 -22.73
CA HIS A 907 -26.69 43.77 -23.04
C HIS A 907 -27.24 44.55 -24.24
N SER A 908 -27.56 43.89 -25.35
CA SER A 908 -28.04 44.60 -26.54
C SER A 908 -29.40 45.27 -26.33
N ASP A 909 -29.70 46.25 -27.15
CA ASP A 909 -31.01 46.88 -27.22
C ASP A 909 -32.10 45.95 -27.80
N ARG A 910 -33.28 46.50 -28.13
CA ARG A 910 -34.42 45.72 -28.65
C ARG A 910 -34.30 45.34 -30.13
N THR A 911 -33.16 45.58 -30.77
CA THR A 911 -32.91 45.13 -32.14
C THR A 911 -32.60 43.63 -32.11
N GLU A 912 -33.33 42.85 -32.92
CA GLU A 912 -33.22 41.39 -32.92
C GLU A 912 -31.98 40.92 -33.69
N ILE A 913 -31.18 40.05 -33.09
CA ILE A 913 -30.02 39.44 -33.73
C ILE A 913 -30.48 38.27 -34.61
N THR A 914 -30.26 38.39 -35.93
CA THR A 914 -30.60 37.37 -36.94
C THR A 914 -29.47 37.24 -37.97
N ALA A 915 -29.64 36.39 -39.00
CA ALA A 915 -28.71 36.32 -40.13
C ALA A 915 -28.71 37.61 -40.98
N GLU A 916 -29.83 38.33 -41.03
CA GLU A 916 -29.98 39.60 -41.74
C GLU A 916 -29.52 40.81 -40.92
N ASN A 917 -29.46 40.66 -39.60
CA ASN A 917 -28.99 41.67 -38.65
C ASN A 917 -28.10 41.00 -37.57
N PRO A 918 -26.88 40.59 -37.91
CA PRO A 918 -25.98 39.93 -36.97
C PRO A 918 -25.44 40.90 -35.92
N PHE A 919 -25.05 40.40 -34.75
CA PHE A 919 -24.11 41.11 -33.88
C PHE A 919 -22.70 40.86 -34.41
N GLU A 920 -21.96 41.94 -34.66
CA GLU A 920 -20.58 41.89 -35.15
C GLU A 920 -19.65 42.59 -34.16
N LEU A 921 -18.55 41.93 -33.82
CA LEU A 921 -17.51 42.44 -32.94
C LEU A 921 -16.13 42.05 -33.45
N THR A 922 -15.31 43.03 -33.81
CA THR A 922 -13.89 42.88 -34.15
C THR A 922 -13.04 43.42 -33.01
N VAL A 923 -12.06 42.64 -32.55
CA VAL A 923 -11.24 42.92 -31.36
C VAL A 923 -9.77 42.71 -31.66
N ASP A 924 -8.93 43.62 -31.15
CA ASP A 924 -7.48 43.46 -31.05
C ASP A 924 -7.16 42.84 -29.69
N LEU A 925 -6.43 41.72 -29.69
CA LEU A 925 -6.06 40.98 -28.50
C LEU A 925 -4.94 41.64 -27.69
N GLY A 926 -4.31 42.71 -28.19
CA GLY A 926 -3.28 43.48 -27.48
C GLY A 926 -1.87 42.91 -27.66
N GLU A 927 -1.73 41.59 -27.82
CA GLU A 927 -0.49 40.90 -28.23
C GLU A 927 -0.78 39.78 -29.25
N ARG A 928 0.28 39.08 -29.70
CA ARG A 928 0.13 37.87 -30.52
C ARG A 928 0.02 36.66 -29.59
N ILE A 929 -1.09 35.96 -29.65
CA ILE A 929 -1.37 34.78 -28.83
C ILE A 929 -1.41 33.51 -29.68
N ARG A 930 -1.15 32.39 -29.02
CA ARG A 930 -1.41 31.04 -29.53
C ARG A 930 -2.71 30.55 -28.90
N ALA A 931 -3.64 30.00 -29.68
CA ALA A 931 -4.92 29.55 -29.16
C ALA A 931 -5.54 28.43 -29.99
N ASN A 932 -6.27 27.54 -29.33
CA ASN A 932 -7.11 26.50 -29.95
C ASN A 932 -8.50 26.38 -29.30
N ARG A 933 -8.79 27.24 -28.32
CA ARG A 933 -10.06 27.32 -27.59
C ARG A 933 -10.52 28.77 -27.46
N PHE A 934 -11.83 28.99 -27.60
CA PHE A 934 -12.50 30.27 -27.39
C PHE A 934 -13.68 30.08 -26.45
N THR A 935 -13.79 30.95 -25.45
CA THR A 935 -14.83 30.90 -24.42
C THR A 935 -15.52 32.27 -24.31
N ILE A 936 -16.84 32.27 -24.48
CA ILE A 936 -17.70 33.41 -24.20
C ILE A 936 -18.23 33.24 -22.78
N TYR A 937 -17.86 34.15 -21.88
CA TYR A 937 -18.23 34.12 -20.46
C TYR A 937 -19.51 34.93 -20.26
N GLY A 938 -20.64 34.25 -20.12
CA GLY A 938 -21.94 34.89 -20.01
C GLY A 938 -22.21 35.57 -18.67
N GLU A 939 -23.26 36.38 -18.67
CA GLU A 939 -23.86 36.95 -17.46
C GLU A 939 -24.78 35.91 -16.79
N PRO A 940 -24.49 35.40 -15.58
CA PRO A 940 -25.25 34.31 -14.97
C PRO A 940 -26.75 34.56 -14.80
N SER A 941 -27.17 35.82 -14.63
CA SER A 941 -28.60 36.17 -14.51
C SER A 941 -29.33 36.37 -15.85
N ARG A 942 -28.59 36.48 -16.97
CA ARG A 942 -29.13 36.77 -18.32
C ARG A 942 -28.37 35.99 -19.40
N LEU A 943 -28.69 34.70 -19.50
CA LEU A 943 -28.10 33.77 -20.48
C LEU A 943 -28.63 34.02 -21.90
N TYR A 944 -28.27 35.18 -22.47
CA TYR A 944 -28.54 35.57 -23.85
C TYR A 944 -27.25 35.39 -24.68
N LEU A 945 -26.81 34.14 -24.82
CA LEU A 945 -25.50 33.79 -25.35
C LEU A 945 -25.58 33.38 -26.83
N PRO A 946 -24.52 33.58 -27.62
CA PRO A 946 -24.47 33.12 -29.01
C PRO A 946 -24.73 31.62 -29.13
N THR A 947 -25.67 31.23 -30.00
CA THR A 947 -25.93 29.82 -30.36
C THR A 947 -25.52 29.52 -31.78
N ASP A 948 -25.76 30.45 -32.72
CA ASP A 948 -25.27 30.35 -34.09
C ASP A 948 -24.34 31.53 -34.36
N PHE A 949 -23.08 31.23 -34.69
CA PHE A 949 -22.06 32.25 -34.94
C PHE A 949 -20.90 31.74 -35.78
N GLU A 950 -20.20 32.70 -36.40
CA GLU A 950 -18.92 32.49 -37.07
C GLU A 950 -17.83 33.24 -36.29
N LEU A 951 -16.73 32.53 -35.99
CA LEU A 951 -15.52 33.10 -35.42
C LEU A 951 -14.45 33.15 -36.51
N TYR A 952 -13.95 34.35 -36.78
CA TYR A 952 -12.83 34.63 -37.66
C TYR A 952 -11.64 35.11 -36.82
N GLY A 953 -10.41 34.93 -37.32
CA GLY A 953 -9.22 35.50 -36.71
C GLY A 953 -8.01 35.49 -37.62
N GLY A 954 -6.95 36.17 -37.19
CA GLY A 954 -5.69 36.31 -37.93
C GLY A 954 -4.69 37.21 -37.20
N GLU A 955 -3.51 37.42 -37.80
CA GLU A 955 -2.45 38.29 -37.27
C GLU A 955 -2.67 39.79 -37.53
N ASP A 956 -3.71 40.15 -38.31
CA ASP A 956 -4.01 41.52 -38.75
C ASP A 956 -5.54 41.68 -38.95
N PRO A 957 -6.16 42.79 -38.53
CA PRO A 957 -7.62 42.97 -38.59
C PRO A 957 -8.19 43.11 -40.01
N GLU A 958 -7.39 43.43 -41.02
CA GLU A 958 -7.84 43.47 -42.42
C GLU A 958 -7.82 42.07 -43.09
N HIS A 959 -7.11 41.10 -42.48
CA HIS A 959 -6.83 39.78 -43.07
C HIS A 959 -7.26 38.63 -42.14
N LEU A 960 -8.55 38.57 -41.79
CA LEU A 960 -9.12 37.52 -40.96
C LEU A 960 -9.63 36.33 -41.78
N SER A 961 -9.34 35.10 -41.31
CA SER A 961 -9.86 33.84 -41.87
C SER A 961 -10.86 33.18 -40.92
N LEU A 962 -11.82 32.42 -41.46
CA LEU A 962 -12.81 31.66 -40.68
C LEU A 962 -12.10 30.56 -39.87
N ILE A 963 -12.21 30.62 -38.54
CA ILE A 963 -11.67 29.64 -37.59
C ILE A 963 -12.73 28.58 -37.28
N ALA A 964 -13.96 29.02 -36.97
CA ALA A 964 -15.04 28.13 -36.58
C ALA A 964 -16.39 28.66 -37.06
N LYS A 965 -17.24 27.75 -37.53
CA LYS A 965 -18.66 28.01 -37.81
C LYS A 965 -19.50 27.10 -36.92
N VAL A 966 -20.34 27.72 -36.10
CA VAL A 966 -21.04 27.07 -35.00
C VAL A 966 -22.54 27.24 -35.17
N THR A 967 -23.28 26.17 -34.93
CA THR A 967 -24.75 26.11 -34.96
C THR A 967 -25.24 25.35 -33.75
N ASP A 968 -26.32 25.80 -33.11
CA ASP A 968 -26.91 25.22 -31.89
C ASP A 968 -25.88 25.03 -30.75
N ALA A 969 -25.01 26.03 -30.54
CA ALA A 969 -23.96 25.98 -29.51
C ALA A 969 -24.53 25.69 -28.11
N THR A 970 -23.96 24.69 -27.43
CA THR A 970 -24.38 24.30 -26.08
C THR A 970 -23.88 25.31 -25.04
N VAL A 971 -24.79 25.91 -24.28
CA VAL A 971 -24.46 26.70 -23.10
C VAL A 971 -24.10 25.76 -21.94
N SER A 972 -22.86 25.85 -21.46
CA SER A 972 -22.35 25.08 -20.32
C SER A 972 -22.24 26.00 -19.10
N GLY A 973 -23.11 25.79 -18.11
CA GLY A 973 -23.25 26.70 -16.97
C GLY A 973 -23.74 28.07 -17.43
N SER A 974 -22.83 29.05 -17.46
CA SER A 974 -23.09 30.39 -18.00
C SER A 974 -22.20 30.73 -19.21
N ASN A 975 -21.50 29.76 -19.80
CA ASN A 975 -20.51 30.01 -20.84
C ASN A 975 -20.87 29.28 -22.14
N VAL A 976 -20.35 29.78 -23.27
CA VAL A 976 -20.26 29.02 -24.53
C VAL A 976 -18.78 28.77 -24.80
N VAL A 977 -18.42 27.51 -25.03
CA VAL A 977 -17.03 27.06 -25.24
C VAL A 977 -16.94 26.38 -26.59
N ILE A 978 -15.95 26.75 -27.40
CA ILE A 978 -15.62 26.05 -28.64
C ILE A 978 -14.12 25.78 -28.73
N ASN A 979 -13.78 24.67 -29.37
CA ASN A 979 -12.42 24.26 -29.68
C ASN A 979 -12.25 24.24 -31.21
N PHE A 980 -11.05 24.53 -31.69
CA PHE A 980 -10.68 24.62 -33.11
C PHE A 980 -9.20 24.22 -33.30
N GLU A 981 -8.74 24.08 -34.54
CA GLU A 981 -7.31 23.80 -34.81
C GLU A 981 -6.43 24.97 -34.37
N GLU A 982 -5.24 24.70 -33.84
CA GLU A 982 -4.31 25.71 -33.31
C GLU A 982 -4.07 26.89 -34.27
N GLN A 983 -4.29 28.12 -33.79
CA GLN A 983 -4.09 29.37 -34.52
C GLN A 983 -3.11 30.30 -33.80
N ASN A 984 -2.41 31.14 -34.57
CA ASN A 984 -1.74 32.34 -34.08
C ASN A 984 -2.63 33.55 -34.36
N LEU A 985 -3.00 34.29 -33.32
CA LEU A 985 -4.01 35.35 -33.38
C LEU A 985 -3.47 36.67 -32.83
N ARG A 986 -3.79 37.76 -33.51
CA ARG A 986 -3.68 39.14 -33.00
C ARG A 986 -5.04 39.80 -32.93
N CYS A 987 -5.93 39.48 -33.88
CA CYS A 987 -7.29 39.96 -33.92
C CYS A 987 -8.28 38.81 -34.13
N TYR A 988 -9.51 38.99 -33.64
CA TYR A 988 -10.63 38.12 -33.99
C TYR A 988 -11.85 38.94 -34.37
N LYS A 989 -12.75 38.33 -35.15
CA LYS A 989 -14.09 38.86 -35.43
C LYS A 989 -15.12 37.79 -35.12
N LEU A 990 -16.06 38.13 -34.25
CA LEU A 990 -17.21 37.31 -33.89
C LEU A 990 -18.46 37.85 -34.60
N ILE A 991 -19.13 37.00 -35.37
CA ILE A 991 -20.39 37.31 -36.08
C ILE A 991 -21.48 36.38 -35.55
N VAL A 992 -22.41 36.90 -34.77
CA VAL A 992 -23.49 36.12 -34.14
C VAL A 992 -24.80 36.35 -34.88
N THR A 993 -25.45 35.26 -35.29
CA THR A 993 -26.71 35.29 -36.06
C THR A 993 -27.90 34.73 -35.29
N ASN A 994 -27.70 34.15 -34.11
CA ASN A 994 -28.76 33.65 -33.22
C ASN A 994 -28.24 33.54 -31.78
N THR A 995 -29.15 33.61 -30.80
CA THR A 995 -28.81 33.52 -29.38
C THR A 995 -29.81 32.65 -28.59
N SER A 996 -29.39 32.22 -27.40
CA SER A 996 -30.20 31.44 -26.45
C SER A 996 -31.37 32.21 -25.82
N ALA A 997 -31.59 33.48 -26.18
CA ALA A 997 -32.73 34.25 -25.72
C ALA A 997 -34.06 33.63 -26.20
N SER A 998 -35.03 33.52 -25.29
CA SER A 998 -36.34 32.86 -25.51
C SER A 998 -37.41 33.76 -26.13
N SER A 999 -37.10 35.04 -26.36
CA SER A 999 -37.97 36.01 -27.02
C SER A 999 -37.16 36.75 -28.09
N THR A 1000 -37.18 38.09 -28.12
CA THR A 1000 -36.25 38.88 -28.94
C THR A 1000 -34.82 38.39 -28.73
N LYS A 1001 -34.08 38.19 -29.82
CA LYS A 1001 -32.69 37.70 -29.79
C LYS A 1001 -31.71 38.77 -29.32
N TYR A 1002 -31.69 38.99 -28.01
CA TYR A 1002 -30.66 39.78 -27.32
C TYR A 1002 -29.32 39.04 -27.29
N ILE A 1003 -28.23 39.79 -27.07
CA ILE A 1003 -26.94 39.23 -26.61
C ILE A 1003 -26.55 39.86 -25.27
N ALA A 1004 -26.05 39.04 -24.33
CA ALA A 1004 -25.49 39.50 -23.06
C ALA A 1004 -24.39 38.56 -22.54
N TYR A 1005 -23.18 39.11 -22.32
CA TYR A 1005 -22.04 38.41 -21.76
C TYR A 1005 -21.03 39.39 -21.13
N ARG A 1006 -20.16 38.86 -20.25
CA ARG A 1006 -19.17 39.61 -19.47
C ARG A 1006 -17.90 39.86 -20.27
N ARG A 1007 -17.28 38.80 -20.80
CA ARG A 1007 -16.12 38.90 -21.71
C ARG A 1007 -16.01 37.68 -22.61
N ALA A 1008 -15.13 37.77 -23.61
CA ALA A 1008 -14.69 36.63 -24.39
C ALA A 1008 -13.18 36.41 -24.18
N GLY A 1009 -12.73 35.16 -24.18
CA GLY A 1009 -11.33 34.81 -23.92
C GLY A 1009 -10.87 33.65 -24.78
N PHE A 1010 -9.57 33.63 -25.07
CA PHE A 1010 -8.89 32.56 -25.77
C PHE A 1010 -8.02 31.77 -24.79
N ALA A 1011 -7.78 30.51 -25.10
CA ALA A 1011 -6.80 29.67 -24.43
C ALA A 1011 -6.13 28.73 -25.42
N TYR A 1012 -4.94 28.25 -25.05
CA TYR A 1012 -4.30 27.11 -25.67
C TYR A 1012 -4.38 25.92 -24.71
N GLU A 1013 -5.05 24.84 -25.12
CA GLU A 1013 -5.23 23.64 -24.31
C GLU A 1013 -4.71 22.38 -24.99
N LEU A 1014 -3.99 21.55 -24.23
CA LEU A 1014 -3.56 20.22 -24.65
C LEU A 1014 -4.11 19.19 -23.66
N ALA A 1015 -5.30 18.67 -23.95
CA ALA A 1015 -5.93 17.59 -23.20
C ALA A 1015 -5.28 16.23 -23.53
N GLY A 1016 -5.52 15.22 -22.67
CA GLY A 1016 -5.08 13.85 -22.92
C GLY A 1016 -3.61 13.57 -22.61
N GLY A 1017 -2.92 14.45 -21.89
CA GLY A 1017 -1.59 14.16 -21.38
C GLY A 1017 -1.66 13.16 -20.23
N ASN A 1018 -0.73 12.22 -20.17
CA ASN A 1018 -0.53 11.33 -19.02
C ASN A 1018 0.54 11.94 -18.10
N TRP A 1019 0.22 12.17 -16.83
CA TRP A 1019 1.10 12.80 -15.84
C TRP A 1019 1.78 11.75 -14.98
N ILE A 1020 3.10 11.69 -15.06
CA ILE A 1020 3.90 10.54 -14.65
C ILE A 1020 4.79 10.93 -13.47
N SER A 1021 4.86 10.04 -12.47
CA SER A 1021 5.79 10.14 -11.34
C SER A 1021 7.23 10.10 -11.84
N PRO A 1022 8.15 10.90 -11.26
CA PRO A 1022 9.58 10.79 -11.56
C PRO A 1022 10.17 9.42 -11.23
N ASP A 1023 9.49 8.58 -10.43
CA ASP A 1023 9.87 7.20 -10.11
C ASP A 1023 9.48 6.16 -11.19
N ASP A 1024 8.80 6.54 -12.27
CA ASP A 1024 8.48 5.61 -13.35
C ASP A 1024 9.78 5.07 -13.99
N GLY A 1025 9.88 3.74 -14.12
CA GLY A 1025 11.08 3.03 -14.57
C GLY A 1025 11.59 3.36 -15.97
N ARG A 1026 10.89 4.22 -16.74
CA ARG A 1026 11.41 4.81 -17.98
C ARG A 1026 12.46 5.90 -17.75
N PHE A 1027 12.51 6.52 -16.57
CA PHE A 1027 13.42 7.62 -16.25
C PHE A 1027 14.76 7.08 -15.73
N VAL A 1028 15.83 7.37 -16.44
CA VAL A 1028 17.20 6.96 -16.11
C VAL A 1028 17.99 8.16 -15.59
N TYR A 1029 18.26 8.16 -14.29
CA TYR A 1029 18.98 9.22 -13.59
C TYR A 1029 20.48 8.90 -13.50
N ARG A 1030 21.33 9.88 -13.80
CA ARG A 1030 22.80 9.79 -13.68
C ARG A 1030 23.41 11.03 -13.04
N GLY A 1031 24.54 10.86 -12.36
CA GLY A 1031 25.22 11.92 -11.60
C GLY A 1031 24.62 12.14 -10.22
N ASN A 1032 24.89 13.31 -9.62
CA ASN A 1032 24.53 13.57 -8.22
C ASN A 1032 23.06 13.98 -8.11
N TRP A 1033 22.20 12.98 -7.92
CA TRP A 1033 20.78 13.17 -7.57
C TRP A 1033 20.54 12.89 -6.08
N ALA A 1034 19.53 13.56 -5.52
CA ALA A 1034 19.02 13.34 -4.17
C ALA A 1034 17.52 13.67 -4.11
N LEU A 1035 16.79 12.97 -3.24
CA LEU A 1035 15.39 13.27 -2.97
C LEU A 1035 15.25 14.40 -1.94
N SER A 1036 14.30 15.31 -2.17
CA SER A 1036 13.90 16.36 -1.23
C SER A 1036 12.42 16.19 -0.85
N SER A 1037 12.08 16.38 0.43
CA SER A 1037 10.70 16.30 0.95
C SER A 1037 9.92 17.61 0.79
N GLU A 1038 10.32 18.48 -0.14
CA GLU A 1038 9.58 19.69 -0.53
C GLU A 1038 8.25 19.33 -1.19
N LEU A 1039 7.24 20.22 -1.05
CA LEU A 1039 5.93 19.99 -1.63
C LEU A 1039 5.99 19.84 -3.14
N SER A 1040 5.52 18.69 -3.59
CA SER A 1040 5.67 18.13 -4.92
C SER A 1040 4.41 17.36 -5.31
N THR A 1041 4.32 16.85 -6.53
CA THR A 1041 3.15 16.11 -7.01
C THR A 1041 3.08 14.68 -6.44
N PHE A 1042 4.24 14.03 -6.28
CA PHE A 1042 4.37 12.61 -5.89
C PHE A 1042 5.06 12.41 -4.51
N GLY A 1043 5.11 13.47 -3.70
CA GLY A 1043 5.57 13.45 -2.30
C GLY A 1043 7.04 13.77 -2.07
N HIS A 1044 7.86 13.62 -3.11
CA HIS A 1044 9.27 13.99 -3.13
C HIS A 1044 9.62 14.71 -4.44
N LEU A 1045 10.72 15.46 -4.38
CA LEU A 1045 11.30 16.20 -5.50
C LEU A 1045 12.68 15.61 -5.82
N TYR A 1046 12.93 15.28 -7.09
CA TYR A 1046 14.26 14.87 -7.55
C TYR A 1046 15.12 16.12 -7.72
N THR A 1047 16.18 16.26 -6.92
CA THR A 1047 17.13 17.38 -6.99
C THR A 1047 18.46 16.90 -7.52
N GLY A 1048 19.07 17.62 -8.46
CA GLY A 1048 20.29 17.20 -9.16
C GLY A 1048 21.32 18.31 -9.30
N GLU A 1049 22.61 17.96 -9.29
CA GLU A 1049 23.73 18.88 -9.55
C GLU A 1049 24.88 18.12 -10.25
N ASN A 1050 25.38 18.64 -11.38
CA ASN A 1050 26.21 17.86 -12.33
C ASN A 1050 25.56 16.48 -12.60
N ALA A 1051 24.39 16.51 -13.23
CA ALA A 1051 23.51 15.36 -13.32
C ALA A 1051 22.66 15.38 -14.61
N THR A 1052 22.17 14.20 -15.00
CA THR A 1052 21.29 14.00 -16.16
C THR A 1052 20.09 13.12 -15.83
N MET A 1053 18.99 13.32 -16.55
CA MET A 1053 17.83 12.43 -16.59
C MET A 1053 17.53 12.13 -18.07
N GLU A 1054 17.42 10.86 -18.42
CA GLU A 1054 17.16 10.38 -19.78
C GLU A 1054 15.89 9.53 -19.81
N PHE A 1055 15.06 9.68 -20.85
CA PHE A 1055 13.92 8.79 -21.08
C PHE A 1055 13.54 8.70 -22.57
N GLU A 1056 12.88 7.60 -22.92
CA GLU A 1056 12.23 7.41 -24.22
C GLU A 1056 10.72 7.48 -24.05
N PHE A 1057 10.03 8.08 -25.02
CA PHE A 1057 8.58 7.96 -25.14
C PHE A 1057 8.13 7.89 -26.60
N SER A 1058 6.99 7.24 -26.84
CA SER A 1058 6.27 7.35 -28.11
C SER A 1058 5.09 8.30 -27.95
N GLY A 1059 4.96 9.28 -28.84
CA GLY A 1059 3.92 10.30 -28.78
C GLY A 1059 4.24 11.55 -29.61
N THR A 1060 3.60 12.67 -29.27
CA THR A 1060 3.67 13.93 -30.04
C THR A 1060 4.19 15.12 -29.25
N ARG A 1061 4.08 15.12 -27.91
CA ARG A 1061 4.62 16.18 -27.02
C ARG A 1061 4.98 15.65 -25.64
N PHE A 1062 5.84 16.38 -24.94
CA PHE A 1062 6.06 16.23 -23.50
C PHE A 1062 6.13 17.59 -22.79
N ALA A 1063 5.91 17.60 -21.48
CA ALA A 1063 6.15 18.75 -20.60
C ALA A 1063 6.89 18.31 -19.33
N ILE A 1064 7.69 19.20 -18.77
CA ILE A 1064 8.45 18.98 -17.53
C ILE A 1064 7.92 19.93 -16.47
N PHE A 1065 7.58 19.36 -15.31
CA PHE A 1065 7.29 20.10 -14.10
C PHE A 1065 8.54 20.17 -13.21
N SER A 1066 8.79 21.36 -12.70
CA SER A 1066 9.83 21.61 -11.70
C SER A 1066 9.35 22.66 -10.71
N ARG A 1067 9.94 22.64 -9.53
CA ARG A 1067 9.78 23.67 -8.52
C ARG A 1067 10.70 24.84 -8.84
N LYS A 1068 10.12 26.02 -9.07
CA LYS A 1068 10.87 27.27 -9.23
C LYS A 1068 11.16 27.87 -7.87
N SER A 1069 12.41 28.24 -7.58
CA SER A 1069 12.82 28.92 -6.34
C SER A 1069 14.17 29.65 -6.52
N PRO A 1070 14.70 30.38 -5.53
CA PRO A 1070 16.04 30.97 -5.60
C PRO A 1070 17.18 29.93 -5.54
N ASP A 1071 16.90 28.68 -5.15
CA ASP A 1071 17.88 27.62 -4.88
C ASP A 1071 18.22 26.77 -6.11
N TYR A 1072 17.54 27.01 -7.23
CA TYR A 1072 17.65 26.25 -8.47
C TYR A 1072 17.91 27.22 -9.64
N GLU A 1073 18.81 26.84 -10.55
CA GLU A 1073 19.21 27.70 -11.67
C GLU A 1073 18.48 27.31 -12.97
N SER A 1074 19.02 26.34 -13.72
CA SER A 1074 18.45 25.92 -15.02
C SER A 1074 18.91 24.54 -15.45
N PHE A 1075 18.24 23.96 -16.45
CA PHE A 1075 18.67 22.74 -17.14
C PHE A 1075 18.53 22.87 -18.66
N GLU A 1076 19.42 22.19 -19.40
CA GLU A 1076 19.34 22.04 -20.84
C GLU A 1076 18.44 20.84 -21.19
N VAL A 1077 17.67 20.96 -22.27
CA VAL A 1077 16.84 19.88 -22.84
C VAL A 1077 17.36 19.53 -24.23
N LEU A 1078 17.57 18.24 -24.47
CA LEU A 1078 17.91 17.67 -25.76
C LEU A 1078 16.77 16.73 -26.20
N ILE A 1079 16.48 16.73 -27.49
CA ILE A 1079 15.52 15.80 -28.13
C ILE A 1079 16.25 15.12 -29.28
N ASP A 1080 16.21 13.79 -29.31
CA ASP A 1080 16.86 12.92 -30.31
C ASP A 1080 18.36 13.21 -30.51
N GLY A 1081 19.02 13.65 -29.43
CA GLY A 1081 20.45 14.00 -29.38
C GLY A 1081 20.78 15.48 -29.64
N GLU A 1082 19.82 16.29 -30.11
CA GLU A 1082 20.03 17.69 -30.44
C GLU A 1082 19.55 18.62 -29.30
N PRO A 1083 20.36 19.61 -28.84
CA PRO A 1083 19.91 20.62 -27.88
C PRO A 1083 18.80 21.51 -28.45
N VAL A 1084 17.66 21.58 -27.75
CA VAL A 1084 16.48 22.36 -28.16
C VAL A 1084 16.24 23.60 -27.30
N GLY A 1085 16.84 23.69 -26.10
CA GLY A 1085 16.81 24.89 -25.28
C GLY A 1085 17.12 24.67 -23.81
N THR A 1086 16.80 25.68 -22.99
CA THR A 1086 17.13 25.71 -21.55
C THR A 1086 15.90 26.17 -20.75
N ALA A 1087 15.50 25.39 -19.75
CA ALA A 1087 14.43 25.76 -18.82
C ALA A 1087 15.01 26.51 -17.61
N ASN A 1088 14.40 27.65 -17.25
CA ASN A 1088 14.84 28.49 -16.12
C ASN A 1088 13.96 28.23 -14.88
N LEU A 1089 14.59 27.79 -13.80
CA LEU A 1089 13.97 27.45 -12.51
C LEU A 1089 14.02 28.58 -11.50
N ARG A 1090 14.80 29.64 -11.74
CA ARG A 1090 14.98 30.71 -10.77
C ARG A 1090 13.72 31.56 -10.64
N ALA A 1091 13.25 31.76 -9.40
CA ALA A 1091 12.12 32.63 -9.07
C ALA A 1091 12.19 33.12 -7.61
N ASP A 1092 11.62 34.30 -7.33
CA ASP A 1092 11.61 34.88 -5.97
C ASP A 1092 10.74 34.10 -4.95
N LYS A 1093 9.82 33.26 -5.44
CA LYS A 1093 8.91 32.44 -4.61
C LYS A 1093 8.91 30.99 -5.09
N GLY A 1094 8.87 30.07 -4.13
CA GLY A 1094 8.75 28.63 -4.33
C GLY A 1094 7.40 28.22 -4.91
N ALA A 1095 7.36 27.68 -6.14
CA ALA A 1095 6.14 27.11 -6.73
C ALA A 1095 6.46 26.01 -7.77
N THR A 1096 5.69 24.91 -7.77
CA THR A 1096 5.75 23.89 -8.83
C THR A 1096 4.97 24.36 -10.05
N ALA A 1097 5.57 24.32 -11.24
CA ALA A 1097 4.95 24.73 -12.50
C ALA A 1097 5.50 23.93 -13.69
N VAL A 1098 4.80 24.00 -14.83
CA VAL A 1098 5.38 23.61 -16.12
C VAL A 1098 6.53 24.58 -16.43
N VAL A 1099 7.75 24.07 -16.49
CA VAL A 1099 8.96 24.86 -16.82
C VAL A 1099 9.44 24.63 -18.24
N TRP A 1100 8.93 23.58 -18.89
CA TRP A 1100 9.18 23.25 -20.29
C TRP A 1100 7.95 22.58 -20.87
N LEU A 1101 7.52 23.02 -22.06
CA LEU A 1101 6.55 22.32 -22.91
C LEU A 1101 7.21 22.19 -24.28
N SER A 1102 7.30 20.97 -24.81
CA SER A 1102 7.92 20.74 -26.12
C SER A 1102 7.04 21.29 -27.24
N GLU A 1103 7.69 21.64 -28.35
CA GLU A 1103 6.98 21.85 -29.62
C GLU A 1103 6.31 20.56 -30.12
N ALA A 1104 5.46 20.67 -31.15
CA ALA A 1104 4.86 19.50 -31.78
C ALA A 1104 5.96 18.64 -32.42
N LEU A 1105 6.16 17.46 -31.86
CA LEU A 1105 6.98 16.43 -32.47
C LEU A 1105 6.13 15.63 -33.49
N LYS A 1106 6.80 14.83 -34.31
CA LYS A 1106 6.09 13.89 -35.20
C LYS A 1106 5.65 12.71 -34.35
N ASP A 1107 4.46 12.17 -34.63
CA ASP A 1107 4.05 10.91 -34.02
C ASP A 1107 5.10 9.81 -34.29
N GLY A 1108 5.66 9.25 -33.21
CA GLY A 1108 6.85 8.43 -33.24
C GLY A 1108 7.53 8.34 -31.88
N THR A 1109 8.65 7.64 -31.84
CA THR A 1109 9.49 7.44 -30.65
C THR A 1109 10.59 8.49 -30.57
N HIS A 1110 10.73 9.13 -29.41
CA HIS A 1110 11.67 10.21 -29.14
C HIS A 1110 12.50 9.93 -27.88
N THR A 1111 13.78 10.27 -27.92
CA THR A 1111 14.68 10.24 -26.76
C THR A 1111 14.86 11.64 -26.21
N VAL A 1112 14.59 11.85 -24.92
CA VAL A 1112 14.75 13.13 -24.23
C VAL A 1112 15.85 13.02 -23.19
N ILE A 1113 16.78 13.99 -23.19
CA ILE A 1113 17.80 14.13 -22.15
C ILE A 1113 17.67 15.51 -21.52
N ILE A 1114 17.52 15.53 -20.20
CA ILE A 1114 17.60 16.72 -19.36
C ILE A 1114 18.97 16.70 -18.66
N ARG A 1115 19.70 17.81 -18.66
CA ARG A 1115 21.00 17.87 -17.99
C ARG A 1115 21.36 19.25 -17.44
N SER A 1116 22.10 19.28 -16.32
CA SER A 1116 22.70 20.52 -15.82
C SER A 1116 23.98 20.27 -15.04
N LYS A 1117 24.91 21.23 -15.11
CA LYS A 1117 26.12 21.29 -14.27
C LYS A 1117 25.85 21.96 -12.92
N THR A 1118 24.81 22.79 -12.85
CA THR A 1118 24.35 23.50 -11.63
C THR A 1118 23.15 22.83 -10.99
N LYS A 1119 22.77 23.24 -9.77
CA LYS A 1119 21.61 22.70 -9.06
C LYS A 1119 20.28 22.95 -9.79
N PHE A 1120 19.51 21.89 -10.02
CA PHE A 1120 18.19 21.88 -10.65
C PHE A 1120 17.28 20.83 -10.00
N ASN A 1121 16.02 20.74 -10.43
CA ASN A 1121 15.08 19.73 -9.96
C ASN A 1121 14.05 19.28 -11.01
N ILE A 1122 13.45 18.12 -10.77
CA ILE A 1122 12.32 17.56 -11.50
C ILE A 1122 11.25 17.16 -10.47
N ASP A 1123 10.03 17.65 -10.67
CA ASP A 1123 8.84 17.24 -9.90
C ASP A 1123 8.11 16.08 -10.59
N SER A 1124 7.93 16.18 -11.91
CA SER A 1124 7.17 15.20 -12.70
C SER A 1124 7.24 15.52 -14.20
N VAL A 1125 6.76 14.59 -15.04
CA VAL A 1125 6.71 14.72 -16.50
C VAL A 1125 5.30 14.45 -17.00
N VAL A 1126 4.85 15.15 -18.04
CA VAL A 1126 3.62 14.82 -18.78
C VAL A 1126 3.98 14.40 -20.20
N LEU A 1127 3.36 13.32 -20.68
CA LEU A 1127 3.52 12.83 -22.06
C LEU A 1127 2.17 12.83 -22.78
N TRP A 1128 2.12 13.36 -24.00
CA TRP A 1128 0.99 13.22 -24.92
C TRP A 1128 1.34 12.15 -25.94
N GLN A 1129 0.67 11.00 -25.83
CA GLN A 1129 0.94 9.76 -26.56
C GLN A 1129 -0.13 9.46 -27.60
#